data_AF-A0A4R8EDV4-F1
#
_entry.id   AF-A0A4R8EDV4-F1
#
_cell.length_a   1.000
_cell.length_b   1.000
_cell.length_c   1.000
_cell.angle_alpha   90.00
_cell.angle_beta   90.00
_cell.angle_gamma   90.00
#
_symmetry.space_group_name_H-M   'P 1'
#
loop_
_entity.id
_entity.type
_entity.pdbx_description
1 polymer ?
#
loop_
_entity_poly.entity_id
_entity_poly.type
_entity_poly.pdbx_seq_one_letter_code
_entity_poly.pdbx_strand_id
1 'polypeptide(L)'
;MQKITELLRLTTGQRRAVTDRARFHVIAGGEMSGKTALGIDSLIESITAGSRSIWIGANAQELQRARARLRDMLDDWIVKTTPAQIVFGNGAICDFYDWQNMPKTAPEAAALIVDDLHLMPGFGDYWQTQGRDLIRLNNGGEALFLGCANGQQSDFFRLYQKGNEDFAWSCATLPTTANEQYLTPELLAAIKQTPEAERAQRFYGVFHKHAILLTADHRVLRPGERFIDWCERLAADGLLVDGKPFKLDNRPAMRFLYEQIPATLEEGRKKRIIFLKATQLGFSVFEMLASLYVGLRFPGIGISLFVPTQTLSNDKSKQRFIPMCRSVPAVAQLMARSEDGEGNIRSRRIGATLYKFGYAAGKVSTESTPADVLFLDETQELTNEQIAKIAERTSASNFAMMVSGSTANMPESDIHGQFLQGTQHEFYTRCPGCGNMEPMIRAFPNIVVKQPQGGYRYECQQCHAEITDPQDGEWRARFPERAQGSHPCVSIHFPQFLSPTVSATEIGQKYEGAISKKSFYNRVLGWPWIDPDATPVSAANLTSCAAAGEALGVRWESKGDGRSLYVLGIDQMKGLNGHVIKKRLTSGHWAVVHIELWHHVDPFLRTHELMELYGIKAACVEIGPNANDAMKLAQAFPGRVFVVNSFNLGDGLVRWNDRYKSSTSENRTGDEFVNRFTASVNQYRCMDYSLHQFDTVNPRTVIPGNWRDLTIKRRGKNGLESCNAAEEFFYHLSKTALVTEYDDETTKTTHKVCKVGGFDPHLSFANHLCDVAAMRETAPTLLITPDPVTGQMLFDDVPLLRPGEVALPQVRDTAQVIQMARDEQAEHGAYTCGSCRHCQPHPNGHHFCQLDPTQFRVNRKDYRCLEGYSAK
;
A
#
# COMPACT_ATOMS: atom_id res chain seq x y z
N MET A 1 7.87 18.50 66.33
CA MET A 1 6.55 19.01 66.76
C MET A 1 6.38 20.49 66.41
N GLN A 2 7.11 21.43 67.03
CA GLN A 2 6.98 22.87 66.76
C GLN A 2 7.15 23.26 65.26
N LYS A 3 8.18 22.72 64.59
CA LYS A 3 8.43 22.87 63.13
C LYS A 3 7.29 22.33 62.24
N ILE A 4 6.53 21.32 62.70
CA ILE A 4 5.44 20.68 61.94
C ILE A 4 4.12 21.45 62.12
N THR A 5 3.87 21.95 63.33
CA THR A 5 2.74 22.86 63.60
C THR A 5 2.88 24.19 62.84
N GLU A 6 4.11 24.60 62.52
CA GLU A 6 4.38 25.75 61.63
C GLU A 6 4.19 25.45 60.14
N LEU A 7 4.31 24.19 59.71
CA LEU A 7 4.15 23.73 58.32
C LEU A 7 2.68 23.59 57.90
N LEU A 8 1.77 23.28 58.84
CA LEU A 8 0.33 23.12 58.61
C LEU A 8 -0.41 24.47 58.64
N ARG A 9 -0.18 25.33 57.64
CA ARG A 9 -0.94 26.59 57.48
C ARG A 9 -2.04 26.46 56.44
N LEU A 10 -3.14 25.81 56.83
CA LEU A 10 -4.35 25.82 56.01
C LEU A 10 -4.86 27.25 55.83
N THR A 11 -5.13 27.63 54.59
CA THR A 11 -5.87 28.87 54.28
C THR A 11 -7.27 28.84 54.91
N THR A 12 -7.90 30.00 55.07
CA THR A 12 -9.28 30.09 55.56
C THR A 12 -10.24 29.22 54.74
N GLY A 13 -10.02 29.16 53.41
CA GLY A 13 -10.78 28.31 52.49
C GLY A 13 -10.58 26.82 52.73
N GLN A 14 -9.32 26.38 52.79
CA GLN A 14 -8.99 24.97 53.07
C GLN A 14 -9.49 24.53 54.44
N ARG A 15 -9.35 25.37 55.48
CA ARG A 15 -9.85 25.08 56.83
C ARG A 15 -11.35 24.84 56.81
N ARG A 16 -12.12 25.71 56.15
CA ARG A 16 -13.57 25.53 55.99
C ARG A 16 -13.91 24.24 55.24
N ALA A 17 -13.16 23.90 54.20
CA ALA A 17 -13.43 22.70 53.42
C ALA A 17 -13.24 21.40 54.22
N VAL A 18 -12.36 21.36 55.23
CA VAL A 18 -12.12 20.17 56.07
C VAL A 18 -12.72 20.23 57.47
N THR A 19 -13.40 21.33 57.83
CA THR A 19 -14.09 21.45 59.12
C THR A 19 -15.27 20.48 59.15
N ASP A 20 -15.45 19.76 60.27
CA ASP A 20 -16.51 18.76 60.47
C ASP A 20 -16.56 17.64 59.42
N ARG A 21 -15.40 17.29 58.84
CA ARG A 21 -15.31 16.19 57.87
C ARG A 21 -15.66 14.84 58.51
N ALA A 22 -16.50 14.07 57.82
CA ALA A 22 -16.76 12.67 58.14
C ALA A 22 -15.56 11.79 57.74
N ARG A 23 -15.63 10.50 58.10
CA ARG A 23 -14.60 9.49 57.84
C ARG A 23 -14.18 9.44 56.36
N PHE A 24 -15.12 9.60 55.44
CA PHE A 24 -14.86 9.73 54.02
C PHE A 24 -15.22 11.13 53.56
N HIS A 25 -14.25 11.84 53.02
CA HIS A 25 -14.42 13.24 52.67
C HIS A 25 -14.08 13.48 51.21
N VAL A 26 -14.98 14.13 50.47
CA VAL A 26 -14.80 14.41 49.04
C VAL A 26 -14.75 15.91 48.80
N ILE A 27 -13.64 16.40 48.23
CA ILE A 27 -13.44 17.82 47.94
C ILE A 27 -13.40 18.04 46.43
N ALA A 28 -14.44 18.69 45.91
CA ALA A 28 -14.48 19.20 44.55
C ALA A 28 -13.87 20.61 44.52
N GLY A 29 -12.64 20.74 44.03
CA GLY A 29 -11.93 22.02 44.06
C GLY A 29 -11.53 22.55 42.69
N GLY A 30 -11.50 23.88 42.57
CA GLY A 30 -11.03 24.56 41.36
C GLY A 30 -9.52 24.43 41.12
N GLU A 31 -9.05 24.85 39.95
CA GLU A 31 -7.63 24.99 39.66
C GLU A 31 -6.94 25.89 40.70
N MET A 32 -5.72 25.55 41.12
CA MET A 32 -4.94 26.33 42.10
C MET A 32 -5.63 26.55 43.47
N SER A 33 -6.72 25.85 43.78
CA SER A 33 -7.41 26.00 45.07
C SER A 33 -6.67 25.38 46.26
N GLY A 34 -5.55 24.70 46.02
CA GLY A 34 -4.72 24.09 47.05
C GLY A 34 -5.13 22.67 47.45
N LYS A 35 -5.85 21.94 46.59
CA LYS A 35 -6.28 20.54 46.84
C LYS A 35 -5.13 19.61 47.19
N THR A 36 -4.12 19.49 46.33
CA THR A 36 -2.96 18.61 46.56
C THR A 36 -2.21 18.99 47.84
N ALA A 37 -2.08 20.29 48.13
CA ALA A 37 -1.47 20.75 49.39
C ALA A 37 -2.29 20.29 50.60
N LEU A 38 -3.61 20.40 50.54
CA LEU A 38 -4.53 19.93 51.58
C LEU A 38 -4.47 18.40 51.78
N GLY A 39 -4.28 17.64 50.70
CA GLY A 39 -4.03 16.21 50.76
C GLY A 39 -2.72 15.89 51.48
N ILE A 40 -1.65 16.63 51.17
CA ILE A 40 -0.34 16.47 51.83
C ILE A 40 -0.46 16.79 53.32
N ASP A 41 -1.15 17.87 53.68
CA ASP A 41 -1.37 18.27 55.08
C ASP A 41 -2.13 17.18 55.86
N SER A 42 -3.18 16.61 55.25
CA SER A 42 -3.92 15.48 55.86
C SER A 42 -3.05 14.23 56.02
N LEU A 43 -2.09 14.02 55.12
CA LEU A 43 -1.14 12.92 55.21
C LEU A 43 -0.10 13.16 56.32
N ILE A 44 0.36 14.41 56.50
CA ILE A 44 1.27 14.80 57.58
C ILE A 44 0.65 14.50 58.96
N GLU A 45 -0.65 14.76 59.15
CA GLU A 45 -1.36 14.38 60.38
C GLU A 45 -1.18 12.89 60.70
N SER A 46 -1.43 12.00 59.72
CA SER A 46 -1.22 10.55 59.86
C SER A 46 0.25 10.18 60.10
N ILE A 47 1.19 10.84 59.43
CA ILE A 47 2.63 10.60 59.63
C ILE A 47 3.03 10.95 61.06
N THR A 48 2.59 12.09 61.59
CA THR A 48 2.94 12.50 62.96
C THR A 48 2.42 11.55 64.01
N ALA A 49 1.29 10.90 63.76
CA ALA A 49 0.73 9.84 64.60
C ALA A 49 1.46 8.49 64.49
N GLY A 50 2.54 8.39 63.69
CA GLY A 50 3.30 7.14 63.50
C GLY A 50 2.57 6.10 62.65
N SER A 51 1.52 6.49 61.92
CA SER A 51 0.64 5.57 61.20
C SER A 51 1.04 5.39 59.73
N ARG A 52 0.61 4.28 59.12
CA ARG A 52 0.75 4.06 57.67
C ARG A 52 -0.31 4.85 56.90
N SER A 53 0.09 5.48 55.80
CA SER A 53 -0.76 6.26 54.91
C SER A 53 -0.54 5.88 53.45
N ILE A 54 -1.55 6.08 52.61
CA ILE A 54 -1.49 5.79 51.16
C ILE A 54 -1.84 7.05 50.39
N TRP A 55 -1.08 7.34 49.34
CA TRP A 55 -1.40 8.32 48.30
C TRP A 55 -1.60 7.62 46.96
N ILE A 56 -2.77 7.81 46.34
CA ILE A 56 -3.07 7.36 44.98
C ILE A 56 -3.11 8.58 44.06
N GLY A 57 -2.26 8.59 43.04
CA GLY A 57 -2.24 9.61 41.99
C GLY A 57 -2.80 9.08 40.68
N ALA A 58 -3.38 9.96 39.86
CA ALA A 58 -4.02 9.56 38.60
C ALA A 58 -3.03 9.01 37.55
N ASN A 59 -1.77 9.43 37.62
CA ASN A 59 -0.67 8.95 36.80
C ASN A 59 0.67 9.13 37.53
N ALA A 60 1.74 8.51 37.01
CA ALA A 60 3.07 8.59 37.59
C ALA A 60 3.63 10.02 37.74
N GLN A 61 3.30 10.95 36.84
CA GLN A 61 3.83 12.32 36.88
C GLN A 61 3.24 13.12 38.05
N GLU A 62 1.91 13.11 38.23
CA GLU A 62 1.26 13.79 39.35
C GLU A 62 1.65 13.16 40.69
N LEU A 63 1.78 11.83 40.73
CA LEU A 63 2.24 11.10 41.90
C LEU A 63 3.65 11.55 42.34
N GLN A 64 4.59 11.72 41.40
CA GLN A 64 5.94 12.18 41.73
C GLN A 64 5.95 13.63 42.22
N ARG A 65 5.07 14.51 41.73
CA ARG A 65 4.98 15.90 42.22
C ARG A 65 4.55 15.96 43.69
N ALA A 66 3.49 15.24 44.05
CA ALA A 66 3.02 15.17 45.43
C ALA A 66 4.08 14.54 46.35
N ARG A 67 4.72 13.46 45.89
CA ARG A 67 5.80 12.77 46.62
C ARG A 67 7.03 13.65 46.83
N ALA A 68 7.48 14.37 45.80
CA ALA A 68 8.61 15.30 45.91
C ALA A 68 8.32 16.40 46.93
N ARG A 69 7.12 16.99 46.88
CA ARG A 69 6.70 18.02 47.82
C ARG A 69 6.65 17.52 49.27
N LEU A 70 6.09 16.33 49.51
CA LEU A 70 6.09 15.73 50.86
C LEU A 70 7.51 15.48 51.36
N ARG A 71 8.39 14.95 50.49
CA ARG A 71 9.80 14.70 50.82
C ARG A 71 10.51 15.99 51.20
N ASP A 72 10.36 17.03 50.38
CA ASP A 72 11.03 18.31 50.61
C ASP A 72 10.52 18.99 51.91
N MET A 73 9.25 18.79 52.28
CA MET A 73 8.67 19.31 53.54
C MET A 73 9.15 18.56 54.78
N LEU A 74 9.46 17.28 54.67
CA LEU A 74 9.75 16.38 55.81
C LEU A 74 11.14 15.74 55.75
N ASP A 75 12.09 16.29 54.98
CA ASP A 75 13.40 15.69 54.71
C ASP A 75 14.14 15.27 56.00
N ASP A 76 14.14 16.15 57.01
CA ASP A 76 14.73 15.93 58.35
C ASP A 76 14.17 14.69 59.08
N TRP A 77 13.00 14.16 58.67
CA TRP A 77 12.30 13.05 59.31
C TRP A 77 12.40 11.74 58.52
N ILE A 78 12.94 11.75 57.30
CA ILE A 78 12.97 10.60 56.41
C ILE A 78 14.17 9.71 56.76
N VAL A 79 13.89 8.43 56.99
CA VAL A 79 14.92 7.40 57.25
C VAL A 79 15.21 6.59 55.99
N LYS A 80 14.18 6.35 55.16
CA LYS A 80 14.34 5.57 53.93
C LYS A 80 13.34 6.02 52.88
N THR A 81 13.81 6.08 51.64
CA THR A 81 12.94 6.31 50.48
C THR A 81 13.15 5.21 49.44
N THR A 82 12.06 4.75 48.84
CA THR A 82 12.03 3.87 47.67
C THR A 82 11.07 4.48 46.64
N PRO A 83 11.05 4.02 45.37
CA PRO A 83 10.11 4.55 44.37
C PRO A 83 8.64 4.49 44.80
N ALA A 84 8.26 3.51 45.62
CA ALA A 84 6.88 3.30 46.07
C ALA A 84 6.61 3.78 47.51
N GLN A 85 7.63 4.08 48.32
CA GLN A 85 7.46 4.33 49.76
C GLN A 85 8.39 5.40 50.32
N ILE A 86 7.92 6.09 51.35
CA ILE A 86 8.74 6.92 52.25
C ILE A 86 8.55 6.41 53.69
N VAL A 87 9.64 6.18 54.41
CA VAL A 87 9.67 5.70 55.79
C VAL A 87 10.27 6.78 56.69
N PHE A 88 9.59 7.08 57.79
CA PHE A 88 9.95 8.17 58.71
C PHE A 88 10.54 7.65 60.03
N GLY A 89 11.29 8.50 60.73
CA GLY A 89 12.02 8.15 61.98
C GLY A 89 11.15 7.71 63.15
N ASN A 90 9.86 8.06 63.14
CA ASN A 90 8.87 7.63 64.13
C ASN A 90 8.15 6.31 63.76
N GLY A 91 8.56 5.65 62.68
CA GLY A 91 7.96 4.39 62.20
C GLY A 91 6.79 4.55 61.23
N ALA A 92 6.35 5.78 60.93
CA ALA A 92 5.33 6.02 59.91
C ALA A 92 5.82 5.63 58.50
N ILE A 93 4.88 5.20 57.66
CA ILE A 93 5.14 4.80 56.27
C ILE A 93 4.10 5.46 55.36
N CYS A 94 4.56 6.07 54.27
CA CYS A 94 3.70 6.59 53.21
C CYS A 94 3.92 5.77 51.93
N ASP A 95 2.88 5.08 51.48
CA ASP A 95 2.85 4.32 50.23
C ASP A 95 2.31 5.19 49.08
N PHE A 96 2.92 5.09 47.90
CA PHE A 96 2.55 5.87 46.71
C PHE A 96 2.17 4.93 45.57
N TYR A 97 0.94 5.05 45.07
CA TYR A 97 0.43 4.25 43.97
C TYR A 97 -0.04 5.09 42.79
N ASP A 98 0.29 4.61 41.59
CA ASP A 98 -0.22 5.12 40.33
C ASP A 98 -1.48 4.33 39.97
N TRP A 99 -2.59 5.03 39.72
CA TRP A 99 -3.87 4.40 39.35
C TRP A 99 -3.74 3.48 38.13
N GLN A 100 -2.90 3.84 37.15
CA GLN A 100 -2.71 3.02 35.94
C GLN A 100 -1.96 1.71 36.21
N ASN A 101 -1.23 1.65 37.33
CA ASN A 101 -0.36 0.55 37.71
C ASN A 101 -0.63 0.12 39.16
N MET A 102 -1.90 0.07 39.56
CA MET A 102 -2.28 -0.36 40.92
C MET A 102 -1.83 -1.80 41.19
N PRO A 103 -1.19 -2.05 42.35
CA PRO A 103 -0.82 -3.40 42.72
C PRO A 103 -2.06 -4.24 43.01
N LYS A 104 -1.98 -5.56 42.77
CA LYS A 104 -3.09 -6.50 43.06
C LYS A 104 -3.43 -6.57 44.55
N THR A 105 -2.47 -6.26 45.41
CA THR A 105 -2.62 -6.21 46.86
C THR A 105 -1.86 -4.99 47.39
N ALA A 106 -2.43 -4.32 48.37
CA ALA A 106 -1.81 -3.18 49.06
C ALA A 106 -2.05 -3.30 50.57
N PRO A 107 -1.16 -2.75 51.40
CA PRO A 107 -1.28 -2.81 52.84
C PRO A 107 -2.45 -1.95 53.34
N GLU A 108 -2.92 -2.24 54.55
CA GLU A 108 -3.86 -1.38 55.25
C GLU A 108 -3.18 -0.09 55.77
N ALA A 109 -3.91 1.01 55.73
CA ALA A 109 -3.47 2.34 56.14
C ALA A 109 -4.52 3.05 56.99
N ALA A 110 -4.06 3.96 57.85
CA ALA A 110 -4.93 4.81 58.67
C ALA A 110 -5.49 6.00 57.89
N ALA A 111 -4.79 6.44 56.84
CA ALA A 111 -5.21 7.53 55.97
C ALA A 111 -4.99 7.17 54.50
N LEU A 112 -6.00 7.42 53.67
CA LEU A 112 -5.94 7.26 52.22
C LEU A 112 -6.23 8.60 51.54
N ILE A 113 -5.30 9.08 50.72
CA ILE A 113 -5.49 10.25 49.87
C ILE A 113 -5.58 9.80 48.42
N VAL A 114 -6.63 10.23 47.73
CA VAL A 114 -6.83 9.98 46.30
C VAL A 114 -6.87 11.32 45.59
N ASP A 115 -5.81 11.65 44.86
CA ASP A 115 -5.68 12.95 44.18
C ASP A 115 -6.05 12.86 42.71
N ASP A 116 -6.63 13.94 42.18
CA ASP A 116 -7.16 14.02 40.82
C ASP A 116 -8.10 12.88 40.42
N LEU A 117 -8.99 12.49 41.32
CA LEU A 117 -9.94 11.37 41.14
C LEU A 117 -10.81 11.48 39.87
N HIS A 118 -11.12 12.69 39.43
CA HIS A 118 -11.82 12.94 38.15
C HIS A 118 -11.12 12.39 36.90
N LEU A 119 -9.85 12.00 36.99
CA LEU A 119 -9.04 11.37 35.94
C LEU A 119 -8.92 9.85 36.07
N MET A 120 -9.56 9.24 37.08
CA MET A 120 -9.46 7.80 37.37
C MET A 120 -10.77 7.07 37.02
N PRO A 121 -10.96 6.64 35.76
CA PRO A 121 -12.17 5.92 35.38
C PRO A 121 -12.26 4.57 36.09
N GLY A 122 -13.46 4.18 36.53
CA GLY A 122 -13.71 2.91 37.22
C GLY A 122 -13.32 2.92 38.70
N PHE A 123 -12.81 4.04 39.23
CA PHE A 123 -12.43 4.14 40.64
C PHE A 123 -13.64 3.96 41.56
N GLY A 124 -14.82 4.42 41.15
CA GLY A 124 -16.05 4.27 41.95
C GLY A 124 -16.35 2.81 42.27
N ASP A 125 -16.18 1.92 41.29
CA ASP A 125 -16.41 0.48 41.41
C ASP A 125 -15.26 -0.21 42.15
N TYR A 126 -14.03 0.21 41.89
CA TYR A 126 -12.86 -0.23 42.65
C TYR A 126 -13.01 0.09 44.15
N TRP A 127 -13.50 1.28 44.48
CA TRP A 127 -13.74 1.68 45.87
C TRP A 127 -14.74 0.75 46.57
N GLN A 128 -15.82 0.35 45.89
CA GLN A 128 -16.81 -0.56 46.46
C GLN A 128 -16.28 -1.98 46.66
N THR A 129 -15.36 -2.43 45.81
CA THR A 129 -14.93 -3.84 45.74
C THR A 129 -13.62 -4.11 46.46
N GLN A 130 -12.66 -3.20 46.41
CA GLN A 130 -11.28 -3.40 46.89
C GLN A 130 -10.74 -2.19 47.67
N GLY A 131 -11.05 -0.96 47.25
CA GLY A 131 -10.45 0.25 47.83
C GLY A 131 -10.77 0.45 49.32
N ARG A 132 -11.96 0.02 49.77
CA ARG A 132 -12.34 0.01 51.20
C ARG A 132 -11.47 -0.88 52.07
N ASP A 133 -10.86 -1.92 51.50
CA ASP A 133 -10.04 -2.86 52.26
C ASP A 133 -8.68 -2.24 52.62
N LEU A 134 -8.29 -1.16 51.95
CA LEU A 134 -7.04 -0.43 52.21
C LEU A 134 -7.07 0.38 53.52
N ILE A 135 -8.22 0.52 54.18
CA ILE A 135 -8.41 1.39 55.35
C ILE A 135 -9.06 0.65 56.54
N ARG A 136 -8.80 -0.66 56.67
CA ARG A 136 -9.54 -1.60 57.53
C ARG A 136 -9.14 -1.67 59.02
N LEU A 137 -8.14 -0.93 59.50
CA LEU A 137 -7.80 -0.94 60.92
C LEU A 137 -8.93 -0.32 61.79
N ASN A 138 -9.69 -1.18 62.48
CA ASN A 138 -10.58 -0.89 63.61
C ASN A 138 -11.61 0.27 63.43
N ASN A 139 -12.28 0.36 62.28
CA ASN A 139 -13.35 1.36 62.03
C ASN A 139 -12.94 2.85 62.14
N GLY A 140 -11.63 3.16 62.19
CA GLY A 140 -11.13 4.53 62.38
C GLY A 140 -10.35 5.14 61.20
N GLY A 141 -10.07 4.38 60.13
CA GLY A 141 -9.29 4.89 59.00
C GLY A 141 -10.06 5.90 58.12
N GLU A 142 -9.41 7.01 57.76
CA GLU A 142 -10.00 8.11 56.99
C GLU A 142 -9.60 8.05 55.51
N ALA A 143 -10.49 8.52 54.62
CA ALA A 143 -10.16 8.69 53.21
C ALA A 143 -10.56 10.08 52.70
N LEU A 144 -9.62 10.75 52.03
CA LEU A 144 -9.82 12.04 51.41
C LEU A 144 -9.73 11.90 49.89
N PHE A 145 -10.82 12.24 49.21
CA PHE A 145 -10.94 12.19 47.76
C PHE A 145 -10.91 13.60 47.19
N LEU A 146 -9.91 13.89 46.37
CA LEU A 146 -9.67 15.21 45.80
C LEU A 146 -9.85 15.16 44.28
N GLY A 147 -10.44 16.20 43.72
CA GLY A 147 -10.57 16.30 42.27
C GLY A 147 -11.20 17.60 41.81
N CYS A 148 -11.15 17.82 40.49
CA CYS A 148 -11.90 18.88 39.84
C CYS A 148 -13.31 18.37 39.50
N ALA A 149 -14.31 19.25 39.59
CA ALA A 149 -15.66 18.89 39.17
C ALA A 149 -15.67 18.53 37.67
N ASN A 150 -16.32 17.42 37.32
CA ASN A 150 -16.31 16.89 35.96
C ASN A 150 -17.60 16.13 35.68
N GLY A 151 -18.65 16.83 35.26
CA GLY A 151 -19.94 16.24 34.87
C GLY A 151 -20.65 15.40 35.95
N GLN A 152 -21.97 15.31 35.90
CA GLN A 152 -22.73 14.49 36.87
C GLN A 152 -22.71 12.98 36.57
N GLN A 153 -22.10 12.56 35.47
CA GLN A 153 -21.97 11.14 35.11
C GLN A 153 -20.67 10.50 35.61
N SER A 154 -19.75 11.28 36.21
CA SER A 154 -18.45 10.77 36.64
C SER A 154 -18.51 9.99 37.95
N ASP A 155 -17.57 9.06 38.13
CA ASP A 155 -17.35 8.37 39.41
C ASP A 155 -17.03 9.35 40.54
N PHE A 156 -16.32 10.44 40.22
CA PHE A 156 -16.02 11.50 41.18
C PHE A 156 -17.30 12.18 41.69
N PHE A 157 -18.25 12.52 40.81
CA PHE A 157 -19.54 13.05 41.23
C PHE A 157 -20.35 12.04 42.04
N ARG A 158 -20.33 10.76 41.66
CA ARG A 158 -21.02 9.69 42.40
C ARG A 158 -20.53 9.59 43.85
N LEU A 159 -19.21 9.70 44.07
CA LEU A 159 -18.67 9.75 45.44
C LEU A 159 -18.97 11.07 46.14
N TYR A 160 -18.91 12.19 45.42
CA TYR A 160 -19.28 13.50 45.96
C TYR A 160 -20.73 13.51 46.47
N GLN A 161 -21.67 12.90 45.75
CA GLN A 161 -23.07 12.77 46.17
C GLN A 161 -23.24 11.99 47.47
N LYS A 162 -22.39 10.98 47.73
CA LYS A 162 -22.44 10.24 48.99
C LYS A 162 -22.31 11.13 50.22
N GLY A 163 -21.57 12.24 50.12
CA GLY A 163 -21.44 13.22 51.20
C GLY A 163 -22.76 13.86 51.64
N ASN A 164 -23.82 13.77 50.82
CA ASN A 164 -25.16 14.23 51.16
C ASN A 164 -26.12 13.09 51.54
N GLU A 165 -25.72 11.83 51.33
CA GLU A 165 -26.60 10.65 51.41
C GLU A 165 -26.23 9.68 52.54
N ASP A 166 -24.95 9.62 52.93
CA ASP A 166 -24.40 8.64 53.87
C ASP A 166 -23.65 9.36 54.99
N PHE A 167 -23.99 9.08 56.25
CA PHE A 167 -23.40 9.74 57.43
C PHE A 167 -21.90 9.48 57.59
N ALA A 168 -21.37 8.41 56.99
CA ALA A 168 -19.93 8.15 56.98
C ALA A 168 -19.19 9.03 55.96
N TRP A 169 -19.92 9.76 55.12
CA TRP A 169 -19.40 10.63 54.08
C TRP A 169 -19.71 12.09 54.35
N SER A 170 -18.86 12.95 53.81
CA SER A 170 -19.09 14.39 53.75
C SER A 170 -18.47 14.92 52.45
N CYS A 171 -18.99 16.03 51.95
CA CYS A 171 -18.47 16.66 50.74
C CYS A 171 -18.33 18.16 50.92
N ALA A 172 -17.32 18.75 50.26
CA ALA A 172 -17.11 20.19 50.24
C ALA A 172 -16.66 20.67 48.86
N THR A 173 -16.97 21.94 48.56
CA THR A 173 -16.36 22.62 47.41
C THR A 173 -15.21 23.49 47.89
N LEU A 174 -14.12 23.51 47.12
CA LEU A 174 -12.95 24.35 47.40
C LEU A 174 -12.65 25.23 46.17
N PRO A 175 -13.31 26.38 46.03
CA PRO A 175 -13.13 27.24 44.87
C PRO A 175 -11.71 27.84 44.84
N THR A 176 -11.21 28.16 43.64
CA THR A 176 -9.92 28.86 43.43
C THR A 176 -9.86 30.16 44.23
N THR A 177 -10.98 30.89 44.30
CA THR A 177 -11.11 32.11 45.10
C THR A 177 -11.03 31.87 46.61
N ALA A 178 -11.11 30.64 47.10
CA ALA A 178 -10.88 30.36 48.52
C ALA A 178 -9.40 30.48 48.92
N ASN A 179 -8.50 30.63 47.95
CA ASN A 179 -7.05 30.69 48.10
C ASN A 179 -6.50 32.08 47.74
N GLU A 180 -7.19 33.15 48.15
CA GLU A 180 -6.99 34.55 47.71
C GLU A 180 -5.54 35.04 47.82
N GLN A 181 -4.83 34.61 48.86
CA GLN A 181 -3.45 35.02 49.13
C GLN A 181 -2.41 34.55 48.09
N TYR A 182 -2.80 33.66 47.17
CA TYR A 182 -1.93 33.17 46.08
C TYR A 182 -2.52 33.45 44.67
N LEU A 183 -3.56 34.27 44.57
CA LEU A 183 -4.14 34.64 43.27
C LEU A 183 -3.42 35.85 42.68
N THR A 184 -2.88 35.68 41.47
CA THR A 184 -2.28 36.81 40.75
C THR A 184 -3.36 37.66 40.04
N PRO A 185 -3.10 38.96 39.78
CA PRO A 185 -4.02 39.80 39.01
C PRO A 185 -4.39 39.20 37.64
N GLU A 186 -3.45 38.51 36.99
CA GLU A 186 -3.63 37.85 35.69
C GLU A 186 -4.60 36.67 35.80
N LEU A 187 -4.47 35.84 36.83
CA LEU A 187 -5.38 34.72 37.08
C LEU A 187 -6.79 35.21 37.37
N LEU A 188 -6.95 36.28 38.15
CA LEU A 188 -8.25 36.90 38.42
C LEU A 188 -8.89 37.47 37.15
N ALA A 189 -8.11 38.05 36.24
CA ALA A 189 -8.58 38.49 34.93
C ALA A 189 -9.01 37.30 34.06
N ALA A 190 -8.22 36.23 34.02
CA ALA A 190 -8.53 35.01 33.27
C ALA A 190 -9.82 34.32 33.77
N ILE A 191 -10.02 34.24 35.08
CA ILE A 191 -11.26 33.73 35.69
C ILE A 191 -12.45 34.57 35.22
N LYS A 192 -12.36 35.90 35.25
CA LYS A 192 -13.45 36.79 34.83
C LYS A 192 -13.82 36.65 33.36
N GLN A 193 -12.83 36.44 32.49
CA GLN A 193 -13.00 36.31 31.04
C GLN A 193 -13.51 34.92 30.60
N THR A 194 -13.49 33.94 31.49
CA THR A 194 -13.91 32.57 31.19
C THR A 194 -15.45 32.48 31.13
N PRO A 195 -16.04 31.80 30.12
CA PRO A 195 -17.48 31.59 30.02
C PRO A 195 -18.08 30.99 31.29
N GLU A 196 -19.31 31.38 31.64
CA GLU A 196 -19.90 31.10 32.97
C GLU A 196 -19.91 29.61 33.35
N ALA A 197 -20.37 28.73 32.48
CA ALA A 197 -20.42 27.29 32.75
C ALA A 197 -19.02 26.69 32.91
N GLU A 198 -18.06 27.15 32.10
CA GLU A 198 -16.67 26.71 32.22
C GLU A 198 -16.06 27.22 33.52
N ARG A 199 -16.29 28.50 33.85
CA ARG A 199 -15.79 29.13 35.07
C ARG A 199 -16.31 28.43 36.33
N ALA A 200 -17.60 28.09 36.33
CA ALA A 200 -18.25 27.35 37.41
C ALA A 200 -17.58 25.98 37.64
N GLN A 201 -17.35 25.21 36.57
CA GLN A 201 -16.68 23.91 36.70
C GLN A 201 -15.20 24.04 37.07
N ARG A 202 -14.46 24.85 36.33
CA ARG A 202 -12.99 24.95 36.36
C ARG A 202 -12.46 25.60 37.63
N PHE A 203 -13.07 26.68 38.07
CA PHE A 203 -12.57 27.51 39.16
C PHE A 203 -13.41 27.39 40.43
N TYR A 204 -14.69 27.02 40.33
CA TYR A 204 -15.57 26.95 41.50
C TYR A 204 -15.94 25.52 41.93
N GLY A 205 -15.50 24.49 41.20
CA GLY A 205 -15.77 23.11 41.57
C GLY A 205 -17.25 22.72 41.44
N VAL A 206 -17.97 23.36 40.51
CA VAL A 206 -19.40 23.10 40.27
C VAL A 206 -19.59 21.96 39.26
N PHE A 207 -20.45 20.99 39.60
CA PHE A 207 -20.80 19.88 38.70
C PHE A 207 -21.99 20.24 37.81
N HIS A 208 -21.78 20.20 36.49
CA HIS A 208 -22.83 20.34 35.49
C HIS A 208 -23.40 18.99 35.06
N LYS A 209 -24.64 18.97 34.52
CA LYS A 209 -25.30 17.75 34.00
C LYS A 209 -24.39 16.96 33.05
N HIS A 210 -23.71 17.66 32.15
CA HIS A 210 -22.64 17.12 31.32
C HIS A 210 -21.35 17.88 31.60
N ALA A 211 -20.19 17.21 31.50
CA ALA A 211 -18.91 17.85 31.70
C ALA A 211 -18.71 19.01 30.71
N ILE A 212 -18.41 20.20 31.21
CA ILE A 212 -18.02 21.34 30.39
C ILE A 212 -16.59 21.08 29.92
N LEU A 213 -16.38 21.04 28.61
CA LEU A 213 -15.03 20.96 28.04
C LEU A 213 -14.30 22.28 28.33
N LEU A 214 -13.21 22.22 29.11
CA LEU A 214 -12.42 23.38 29.51
C LEU A 214 -11.73 24.05 28.29
N THR A 215 -11.30 25.32 28.44
CA THR A 215 -10.80 26.31 27.44
C THR A 215 -10.09 25.78 26.19
N ALA A 216 -10.00 26.60 25.14
CA ALA A 216 -9.37 26.29 23.84
C ALA A 216 -8.01 25.58 23.89
N ASP A 217 -7.18 25.79 24.93
CA ASP A 217 -5.89 25.10 25.12
C ASP A 217 -6.00 23.64 25.55
N HIS A 218 -7.16 23.20 26.01
CA HIS A 218 -7.45 21.81 26.38
C HIS A 218 -8.37 21.10 25.36
N ARG A 219 -8.76 21.78 24.28
CA ARG A 219 -9.51 21.16 23.18
C ARG A 219 -8.54 20.33 22.32
N VAL A 220 -8.98 19.14 21.91
CA VAL A 220 -8.19 18.31 20.99
C VAL A 220 -7.86 19.07 19.70
N LEU A 221 -8.85 19.82 19.19
CA LEU A 221 -8.72 20.77 18.08
C LEU A 221 -9.18 22.17 18.52
N ARG A 222 -8.37 23.19 18.23
CA ARG A 222 -8.73 24.59 18.47
C ARG A 222 -9.76 25.07 17.42
N PRO A 223 -10.61 26.08 17.75
CA PRO A 223 -11.54 26.64 16.78
C PRO A 223 -10.82 27.11 15.51
N GLY A 224 -11.29 26.68 14.34
CA GLY A 224 -10.69 27.07 13.05
C GLY A 224 -9.32 26.44 12.73
N GLU A 225 -8.72 25.68 13.64
CA GLU A 225 -7.39 25.06 13.45
C GLU A 225 -7.42 24.10 12.25
N ARG A 226 -6.54 24.33 11.26
CA ARG A 226 -6.40 23.46 10.08
C ARG A 226 -5.51 22.27 10.43
N PHE A 227 -5.48 21.26 9.56
CA PHE A 227 -4.69 20.06 9.78
C PHE A 227 -3.19 20.35 9.97
N ILE A 228 -2.61 21.18 9.09
CA ILE A 228 -1.20 21.57 9.21
C ILE A 228 -0.91 22.27 10.54
N ASP A 229 -1.73 23.24 10.92
CA ASP A 229 -1.55 24.02 12.16
C ASP A 229 -1.62 23.10 13.40
N TRP A 230 -2.54 22.12 13.36
CA TRP A 230 -2.65 21.09 14.40
C TRP A 230 -1.40 20.20 14.48
N CYS A 231 -0.88 19.74 13.35
CA CYS A 231 0.34 18.92 13.31
C CYS A 231 1.58 19.67 13.82
N GLU A 232 1.71 20.96 13.51
CA GLU A 232 2.80 21.80 14.02
C GLU A 232 2.71 21.98 15.53
N ARG A 233 1.50 22.21 16.05
CA ARG A 233 1.28 22.26 17.50
C ARG A 233 1.61 20.92 18.17
N LEU A 234 1.14 19.80 17.63
CA LEU A 234 1.49 18.48 18.16
C LEU A 234 3.00 18.25 18.15
N ALA A 235 3.73 18.71 17.12
CA ALA A 235 5.18 18.66 17.08
C ALA A 235 5.81 19.44 18.25
N ALA A 236 5.34 20.67 18.50
CA ALA A 236 5.79 21.51 19.61
C ALA A 236 5.46 20.91 20.98
N ASP A 237 4.30 20.24 21.09
CA ASP A 237 3.85 19.54 22.30
C ASP A 237 4.59 18.21 22.55
N GLY A 238 5.53 17.84 21.67
CA GLY A 238 6.39 16.66 21.84
C GLY A 238 5.80 15.35 21.28
N LEU A 239 4.94 15.41 20.26
CA LEU A 239 4.41 14.23 19.58
C LEU A 239 5.55 13.28 19.18
N LEU A 240 5.42 12.04 19.64
CA LEU A 240 6.30 10.95 19.24
C LEU A 240 5.62 10.08 18.18
N VAL A 241 6.33 9.84 17.09
CA VAL A 241 5.95 8.90 16.03
C VAL A 241 7.05 7.86 15.88
N ASP A 242 6.68 6.59 15.98
CA ASP A 242 7.62 5.46 15.97
C ASP A 242 8.78 5.66 16.97
N GLY A 243 8.49 6.25 18.14
CA GLY A 243 9.44 6.55 19.22
C GLY A 243 10.32 7.78 19.02
N LYS A 244 10.15 8.54 17.92
CA LYS A 244 10.97 9.72 17.60
C LYS A 244 10.13 11.01 17.61
N PRO A 245 10.69 12.18 17.96
CA PRO A 245 10.01 13.46 17.82
C PRO A 245 9.57 13.73 16.38
N PHE A 246 8.29 14.05 16.21
CA PHE A 246 7.73 14.46 14.93
C PHE A 246 8.24 15.84 14.51
N LYS A 247 8.60 16.02 13.23
CA LYS A 247 9.17 17.27 12.69
C LYS A 247 8.66 17.58 11.28
N LEU A 248 8.19 18.81 11.08
CA LEU A 248 7.83 19.37 9.77
C LEU A 248 8.64 20.62 9.41
N ASP A 249 9.34 21.22 10.38
CA ASP A 249 10.16 22.42 10.23
C ASP A 249 11.27 22.24 9.17
N ASN A 250 11.91 21.07 9.13
CA ASN A 250 12.94 20.74 8.15
C ASN A 250 12.40 20.12 6.85
N ARG A 251 11.07 20.16 6.63
CA ARG A 251 10.38 19.61 5.46
C ARG A 251 9.46 20.64 4.80
N PRO A 252 9.95 21.83 4.41
CA PRO A 252 9.11 22.89 3.84
C PRO A 252 8.28 22.43 2.64
N ALA A 253 8.85 21.64 1.73
CA ALA A 253 8.12 21.13 0.56
C ALA A 253 6.96 20.19 0.95
N MET A 254 7.08 19.47 2.07
CA MET A 254 6.05 18.54 2.56
C MET A 254 4.84 19.26 3.18
N ARG A 255 4.99 20.50 3.65
CA ARG A 255 3.90 21.29 4.25
C ARG A 255 2.67 21.37 3.34
N PHE A 256 2.90 21.55 2.04
CA PHE A 256 1.84 21.60 1.05
C PHE A 256 0.94 20.37 1.05
N LEU A 257 1.47 19.18 1.34
CA LEU A 257 0.68 17.93 1.39
C LEU A 257 -0.28 17.96 2.58
N TYR A 258 0.17 18.51 3.72
CA TYR A 258 -0.61 18.70 4.94
C TYR A 258 -1.67 19.80 4.79
N GLU A 259 -1.46 20.78 3.91
CA GLU A 259 -2.47 21.79 3.60
C GLU A 259 -3.67 21.24 2.81
N GLN A 260 -3.57 20.05 2.22
CA GLN A 260 -4.64 19.50 1.38
C GLN A 260 -5.81 18.92 2.17
N ILE A 261 -5.63 18.61 3.46
CA ILE A 261 -6.68 18.04 4.30
C ILE A 261 -7.70 19.14 4.65
N PRO A 262 -9.00 18.92 4.36
CA PRO A 262 -10.03 19.93 4.53
C PRO A 262 -10.31 20.26 6.00
N ALA A 263 -10.57 21.53 6.29
CA ALA A 263 -10.98 22.00 7.62
C ALA A 263 -12.51 22.18 7.74
N THR A 264 -13.23 22.12 6.62
CA THR A 264 -14.70 22.23 6.56
C THR A 264 -15.34 21.07 5.79
N LEU A 265 -16.63 20.83 6.03
CA LEU A 265 -17.38 19.78 5.31
C LEU A 265 -17.48 20.07 3.81
N GLU A 266 -17.58 21.34 3.43
CA GLU A 266 -17.66 21.78 2.03
C GLU A 266 -16.36 21.48 1.27
N GLU A 267 -15.21 21.82 1.86
CA GLU A 267 -13.90 21.55 1.27
C GLU A 267 -13.62 20.05 1.09
N GLY A 268 -14.15 19.20 1.97
CA GLY A 268 -13.92 17.76 1.91
C GLY A 268 -14.94 16.98 1.08
N ARG A 269 -16.05 17.61 0.68
CA ARG A 269 -17.13 16.95 -0.04
C ARG A 269 -16.65 16.34 -1.36
N LYS A 270 -16.74 15.01 -1.46
CA LYS A 270 -16.34 14.19 -2.62
C LYS A 270 -14.88 14.43 -3.06
N LYS A 271 -14.04 14.94 -2.17
CA LYS A 271 -12.66 15.32 -2.48
C LYS A 271 -11.78 14.09 -2.58
N ARG A 272 -11.00 14.02 -3.65
CA ARG A 272 -9.95 13.03 -3.87
C ARG A 272 -8.58 13.69 -3.71
N ILE A 273 -7.70 13.06 -2.93
CA ILE A 273 -6.32 13.50 -2.73
C ILE A 273 -5.39 12.33 -3.06
N ILE A 274 -4.56 12.49 -4.07
CA ILE A 274 -3.72 11.41 -4.63
C ILE A 274 -2.24 11.77 -4.44
N PHE A 275 -1.50 10.92 -3.72
CA PHE A 275 -0.07 11.08 -3.49
C PHE A 275 0.71 9.99 -4.25
N LEU A 276 1.27 10.39 -5.39
CA LEU A 276 2.25 9.59 -6.12
C LEU A 276 3.63 9.84 -5.49
N LYS A 277 4.11 8.93 -4.66
CA LYS A 277 5.25 9.21 -3.76
C LYS A 277 6.35 8.16 -3.85
N ALA A 278 7.58 8.53 -3.53
CA ALA A 278 8.64 7.55 -3.29
C ALA A 278 8.51 6.84 -1.94
N THR A 279 9.30 5.79 -1.71
CA THR A 279 9.31 5.08 -0.42
C THR A 279 9.89 5.93 0.72
N GLN A 280 9.46 5.66 1.95
CA GLN A 280 10.04 6.21 3.19
C GLN A 280 9.95 7.75 3.34
N LEU A 281 8.85 8.36 2.87
CA LEU A 281 8.61 9.81 2.94
C LEU A 281 7.55 10.22 3.99
N GLY A 282 7.27 9.36 4.97
CA GLY A 282 6.33 9.70 6.05
C GLY A 282 4.84 9.66 5.68
N PHE A 283 4.46 9.13 4.51
CA PHE A 283 3.06 9.05 4.08
C PHE A 283 2.14 8.37 5.10
N SER A 284 2.53 7.22 5.67
CA SER A 284 1.69 6.55 6.67
C SER A 284 1.51 7.40 7.94
N VAL A 285 2.48 8.25 8.29
CA VAL A 285 2.37 9.17 9.44
C VAL A 285 1.35 10.26 9.12
N PHE A 286 1.48 10.87 7.93
CA PHE A 286 0.50 11.81 7.40
C PHE A 286 -0.90 11.20 7.39
N GLU A 287 -1.07 10.00 6.86
CA GLU A 287 -2.36 9.30 6.74
C GLU A 287 -3.02 9.09 8.10
N MET A 288 -2.26 8.57 9.08
CA MET A 288 -2.80 8.33 10.42
C MET A 288 -3.18 9.63 11.13
N LEU A 289 -2.33 10.67 11.06
CA LEU A 289 -2.64 11.99 11.63
C LEU A 289 -3.83 12.64 10.92
N ALA A 290 -3.90 12.59 9.58
CA ALA A 290 -5.00 13.14 8.80
C ALA A 290 -6.31 12.44 9.13
N SER A 291 -6.29 11.11 9.25
CA SER A 291 -7.46 10.33 9.64
C SER A 291 -7.97 10.74 11.03
N LEU A 292 -7.05 10.94 11.98
CA LEU A 292 -7.37 11.35 13.34
C LEU A 292 -7.93 12.78 13.36
N TYR A 293 -7.29 13.71 12.67
CA TYR A 293 -7.76 15.09 12.53
C TYR A 293 -9.18 15.15 11.98
N VAL A 294 -9.44 14.47 10.86
CA VAL A 294 -10.74 14.45 10.17
C VAL A 294 -11.82 13.87 11.08
N GLY A 295 -11.53 12.77 11.78
CA GLY A 295 -12.47 12.15 12.70
C GLY A 295 -12.75 12.96 13.97
N LEU A 296 -11.80 13.77 14.41
CA LEU A 296 -11.99 14.73 15.51
C LEU A 296 -12.73 15.99 15.07
N ARG A 297 -12.49 16.45 13.84
CA ARG A 297 -13.07 17.67 13.28
C ARG A 297 -14.54 17.50 12.91
N PHE A 298 -14.91 16.30 12.45
CA PHE A 298 -16.29 15.97 12.06
C PHE A 298 -16.78 14.75 12.86
N PRO A 299 -17.16 14.91 14.14
CA PRO A 299 -17.58 13.79 14.97
C PRO A 299 -18.74 13.01 14.35
N GLY A 300 -18.66 11.68 14.38
CA GLY A 300 -19.72 10.79 13.90
C GLY A 300 -19.55 10.30 12.46
N ILE A 301 -18.51 10.75 11.74
CA ILE A 301 -18.15 10.18 10.45
C ILE A 301 -17.49 8.79 10.60
N GLY A 302 -17.73 7.90 9.65
CA GLY A 302 -17.02 6.63 9.53
C GLY A 302 -15.74 6.78 8.71
N ILE A 303 -14.60 6.38 9.27
CA ILE A 303 -13.30 6.42 8.58
C ILE A 303 -12.80 5.00 8.35
N SER A 304 -12.38 4.69 7.13
CA SER A 304 -11.72 3.42 6.82
C SER A 304 -10.33 3.63 6.25
N LEU A 305 -9.34 2.97 6.84
CA LEU A 305 -7.96 2.90 6.38
C LEU A 305 -7.73 1.52 5.76
N PHE A 306 -7.39 1.47 4.47
CA PHE A 306 -7.19 0.24 3.70
C PHE A 306 -5.74 0.07 3.29
N VAL A 307 -5.30 -1.18 3.36
CA VAL A 307 -4.00 -1.66 2.86
C VAL A 307 -4.19 -2.98 2.10
N PRO A 308 -3.19 -3.49 1.37
CA PRO A 308 -3.38 -4.68 0.55
C PRO A 308 -3.70 -5.95 1.35
N THR A 309 -3.03 -6.17 2.48
CA THR A 309 -3.11 -7.43 3.25
C THR A 309 -3.61 -7.24 4.68
N GLN A 310 -4.17 -8.31 5.25
CA GLN A 310 -4.64 -8.31 6.64
C GLN A 310 -3.52 -8.07 7.64
N THR A 311 -2.32 -8.62 7.41
CA THR A 311 -1.16 -8.44 8.28
C THR A 311 -0.77 -6.97 8.37
N LEU A 312 -0.63 -6.28 7.23
CA LEU A 312 -0.36 -4.85 7.18
C LEU A 312 -1.43 -4.04 7.91
N SER A 313 -2.70 -4.44 7.77
CA SER A 313 -3.83 -3.74 8.41
C SER A 313 -3.77 -3.87 9.94
N ASN A 314 -3.45 -5.06 10.41
CA ASN A 314 -3.31 -5.37 11.83
C ASN A 314 -2.13 -4.61 12.45
N ASP A 315 -0.98 -4.62 11.78
CA ASP A 315 0.22 -3.94 12.23
C ASP A 315 0.04 -2.42 12.24
N LYS A 316 -0.60 -1.84 11.20
CA LYS A 316 -0.96 -0.41 11.16
C LYS A 316 -1.81 -0.01 12.36
N SER A 317 -2.84 -0.80 12.71
CA SER A 317 -3.71 -0.51 13.86
C SER A 317 -3.00 -0.67 15.21
N LYS A 318 -2.38 -1.82 15.46
CA LYS A 318 -1.80 -2.15 16.78
C LYS A 318 -0.47 -1.46 17.05
N GLN A 319 0.44 -1.47 16.09
CA GLN A 319 1.83 -1.10 16.31
C GLN A 319 2.11 0.39 16.02
N ARG A 320 1.25 1.06 15.24
CA ARG A 320 1.48 2.46 14.83
C ARG A 320 0.37 3.41 15.26
N PHE A 321 -0.87 3.11 14.90
CA PHE A 321 -2.01 4.00 15.17
C PHE A 321 -2.28 4.18 16.67
N ILE A 322 -2.36 3.08 17.44
CA ILE A 322 -2.63 3.14 18.88
C ILE A 322 -1.50 3.85 19.66
N PRO A 323 -0.20 3.52 19.48
CA PRO A 323 0.88 4.25 20.13
C PRO A 323 0.87 5.75 19.83
N MET A 324 0.58 6.14 18.57
CA MET A 324 0.44 7.55 18.19
C MET A 324 -0.77 8.23 18.86
N CYS A 325 -1.90 7.54 19.01
CA CYS A 325 -3.05 8.10 19.74
C CYS A 325 -2.75 8.28 21.23
N ARG A 326 -2.01 7.34 21.83
CA ARG A 326 -1.61 7.38 23.25
C ARG A 326 -0.58 8.48 23.53
N SER A 327 0.23 8.86 22.55
CA SER A 327 1.19 9.96 22.70
C SER A 327 0.55 11.35 22.63
N VAL A 328 -0.74 11.45 22.28
CA VAL A 328 -1.53 12.69 22.31
C VAL A 328 -2.50 12.64 23.50
N PRO A 329 -2.22 13.35 24.63
CA PRO A 329 -2.96 13.18 25.88
C PRO A 329 -4.49 13.36 25.74
N ALA A 330 -4.93 14.36 24.99
CA ALA A 330 -6.35 14.64 24.80
C ALA A 330 -7.07 13.57 23.96
N VAL A 331 -6.36 12.91 23.03
CA VAL A 331 -6.89 11.78 22.23
C VAL A 331 -6.93 10.51 23.07
N ALA A 332 -5.88 10.25 23.87
CA ALA A 332 -5.85 9.14 24.81
C ALA A 332 -7.02 9.19 25.80
N GLN A 333 -7.36 10.38 26.30
CA GLN A 333 -8.55 10.58 27.14
C GLN A 333 -9.87 10.26 26.42
N LEU A 334 -10.00 10.61 25.13
CA LEU A 334 -11.20 10.26 24.35
C LEU A 334 -11.32 8.76 24.12
N MET A 335 -10.20 8.05 23.94
CA MET A 335 -10.18 6.59 23.83
C MET A 335 -10.50 5.88 25.13
N ALA A 336 -10.09 6.44 26.28
CA ALA A 336 -10.37 5.86 27.58
C ALA A 336 -11.86 6.01 27.99
N ARG A 337 -12.58 6.96 27.40
CA ARG A 337 -13.99 7.28 27.72
C ARG A 337 -15.02 6.53 26.85
N SER A 338 -14.61 5.83 25.79
CA SER A 338 -15.56 5.05 24.98
C SER A 338 -16.05 3.81 25.74
N GLU A 339 -17.36 3.53 25.66
CA GLU A 339 -18.00 2.36 26.30
C GLU A 339 -17.32 1.02 25.91
N ASP A 340 -16.73 0.95 24.71
CA ASP A 340 -16.02 -0.22 24.19
C ASP A 340 -14.50 -0.22 24.49
N GLY A 341 -14.00 0.73 25.29
CA GLY A 341 -12.55 0.97 25.48
C GLY A 341 -11.84 1.26 24.16
N GLU A 342 -10.68 0.63 23.91
CA GLU A 342 -9.91 0.78 22.66
C GLU A 342 -10.53 0.05 21.45
N GLY A 343 -11.64 -0.67 21.62
CA GLY A 343 -12.23 -1.53 20.60
C GLY A 343 -11.33 -2.70 20.14
N ASN A 344 -11.61 -3.24 18.96
CA ASN A 344 -10.91 -4.36 18.33
C ASN A 344 -9.79 -3.84 17.38
N ILE A 345 -8.76 -4.63 17.12
CA ILE A 345 -7.72 -4.32 16.10
C ILE A 345 -8.28 -3.82 14.75
N ARG A 346 -9.42 -4.34 14.29
CA ARG A 346 -10.07 -3.94 13.03
C ARG A 346 -11.00 -2.74 13.18
N SER A 347 -11.35 -2.34 14.39
CA SER A 347 -12.28 -1.25 14.66
C SER A 347 -11.93 -0.52 15.95
N ARG A 348 -11.44 0.71 15.83
CA ARG A 348 -11.09 1.60 16.94
C ARG A 348 -12.11 2.71 17.05
N ARG A 349 -12.50 3.10 18.26
CA ARG A 349 -13.42 4.23 18.50
C ARG A 349 -12.68 5.33 19.25
N ILE A 350 -12.82 6.56 18.77
CA ILE A 350 -12.26 7.76 19.40
C ILE A 350 -13.37 8.82 19.40
N GLY A 351 -13.90 9.13 20.59
CA GLY A 351 -15.11 9.95 20.69
C GLY A 351 -16.29 9.30 19.95
N ALA A 352 -16.98 10.08 19.12
CA ALA A 352 -18.12 9.61 18.31
C ALA A 352 -17.70 8.92 16.99
N THR A 353 -16.42 8.90 16.66
CA THR A 353 -15.93 8.48 15.33
C THR A 353 -15.41 7.04 15.37
N LEU A 354 -15.81 6.26 14.37
CA LEU A 354 -15.37 4.87 14.19
C LEU A 354 -14.29 4.79 13.11
N TYR A 355 -13.14 4.22 13.46
CA TYR A 355 -12.01 3.96 12.57
C TYR A 355 -11.96 2.47 12.26
N LYS A 356 -12.07 2.12 10.98
CA LYS A 356 -11.95 0.74 10.51
C LYS A 356 -10.64 0.52 9.79
N PHE A 357 -9.99 -0.60 10.12
CA PHE A 357 -8.75 -1.03 9.50
C PHE A 357 -9.09 -2.19 8.57
N GLY A 358 -9.15 -1.89 7.27
CA GLY A 358 -9.57 -2.78 6.21
C GLY A 358 -8.41 -3.30 5.37
N TYR A 359 -8.66 -4.38 4.63
CA TYR A 359 -7.72 -4.94 3.67
C TYR A 359 -8.42 -5.43 2.40
N ALA A 360 -7.69 -5.45 1.29
CA ALA A 360 -8.24 -5.78 -0.03
C ALA A 360 -8.14 -7.27 -0.41
N ALA A 361 -7.10 -7.98 0.06
CA ALA A 361 -6.90 -9.40 -0.21
C ALA A 361 -7.75 -10.28 0.73
N GLY A 362 -8.93 -10.74 0.28
CA GLY A 362 -9.75 -11.73 1.01
C GLY A 362 -11.17 -11.91 0.47
N LYS A 363 -11.75 -13.12 0.64
CA LYS A 363 -13.14 -13.47 0.24
C LYS A 363 -14.23 -13.04 1.26
N VAL A 364 -13.88 -12.57 2.46
CA VAL A 364 -14.84 -12.38 3.57
C VAL A 364 -14.89 -10.93 4.10
N SER A 365 -16.05 -10.31 3.85
CA SER A 365 -16.76 -9.19 4.50
C SER A 365 -15.96 -8.03 5.14
N THR A 366 -15.61 -7.04 4.32
CA THR A 366 -15.61 -5.61 4.74
C THR A 366 -16.65 -4.79 3.95
N GLU A 367 -17.47 -5.43 3.11
CA GLU A 367 -18.47 -4.78 2.23
C GLU A 367 -19.64 -4.15 3.01
N SER A 368 -19.97 -4.69 4.18
CA SER A 368 -21.18 -4.35 4.93
C SER A 368 -21.07 -3.11 5.82
N THR A 369 -19.95 -2.39 5.80
CA THR A 369 -19.83 -1.15 6.60
C THR A 369 -19.72 0.09 5.71
N PRO A 370 -20.67 1.02 5.84
CA PRO A 370 -20.55 2.37 5.30
C PRO A 370 -19.30 3.09 5.81
N ALA A 371 -18.74 3.96 4.97
CA ALA A 371 -17.69 4.89 5.34
C ALA A 371 -17.97 6.26 4.72
N ASP A 372 -17.51 7.31 5.38
CA ASP A 372 -17.56 8.69 4.88
C ASP A 372 -16.19 9.13 4.33
N VAL A 373 -15.11 8.52 4.84
CA VAL A 373 -13.74 8.80 4.45
C VAL A 373 -12.97 7.51 4.22
N LEU A 374 -12.24 7.47 3.10
CA LEU A 374 -11.36 6.37 2.73
C LEU A 374 -9.91 6.84 2.66
N PHE A 375 -9.01 6.15 3.36
CA PHE A 375 -7.58 6.26 3.17
C PHE A 375 -7.07 4.95 2.56
N LEU A 376 -6.41 5.02 1.40
CA LEU A 376 -5.84 3.89 0.68
C LEU A 376 -4.32 4.01 0.66
N ASP A 377 -3.62 3.07 1.26
CA ASP A 377 -2.16 2.99 1.27
C ASP A 377 -1.68 1.79 0.46
N GLU A 378 -0.50 1.90 -0.13
CA GLU A 378 0.08 0.91 -1.07
C GLU A 378 -0.88 0.55 -2.23
N THR A 379 -1.53 1.58 -2.79
CA THR A 379 -2.50 1.50 -3.89
C THR A 379 -1.97 0.80 -5.14
N GLN A 380 -0.66 0.74 -5.37
CA GLN A 380 -0.07 0.02 -6.49
C GLN A 380 -0.25 -1.50 -6.42
N GLU A 381 -0.51 -2.03 -5.22
CA GLU A 381 -0.80 -3.44 -4.99
C GLU A 381 -2.32 -3.73 -5.06
N LEU A 382 -3.13 -2.71 -5.37
CA LEU A 382 -4.59 -2.83 -5.50
C LEU A 382 -4.99 -2.80 -6.98
N THR A 383 -5.88 -3.69 -7.38
CA THR A 383 -6.49 -3.62 -8.72
C THR A 383 -7.53 -2.50 -8.79
N ASN A 384 -7.79 -1.99 -10.00
CA ASN A 384 -8.85 -1.00 -10.22
C ASN A 384 -10.23 -1.50 -9.75
N GLU A 385 -10.51 -2.79 -9.90
CA GLU A 385 -11.74 -3.42 -9.42
C GLU A 385 -11.82 -3.38 -7.88
N GLN A 386 -10.72 -3.66 -7.18
CA GLN A 386 -10.66 -3.55 -5.71
C GLN A 386 -10.89 -2.11 -5.26
N ILE A 387 -10.25 -1.13 -5.92
CA ILE A 387 -10.40 0.29 -5.58
C ILE A 387 -11.85 0.75 -5.79
N ALA A 388 -12.45 0.42 -6.94
CA ALA A 388 -13.86 0.74 -7.22
C ALA A 388 -14.79 0.11 -6.18
N LYS A 389 -14.56 -1.16 -5.85
CA LYS A 389 -15.32 -1.87 -4.80
C LYS A 389 -15.15 -1.22 -3.42
N ILE A 390 -13.96 -0.70 -3.08
CA ILE A 390 -13.71 0.02 -1.84
C ILE A 390 -14.46 1.37 -1.83
N ALA A 391 -14.40 2.11 -2.95
CA ALA A 391 -15.05 3.40 -3.14
C ALA A 391 -16.57 3.36 -2.89
N GLU A 392 -17.25 2.27 -3.29
CA GLU A 392 -18.69 2.10 -3.11
C GLU A 392 -19.18 2.20 -1.65
N ARG A 393 -18.28 2.06 -0.67
CA ARG A 393 -18.63 2.25 0.76
C ARG A 393 -19.03 3.69 1.09
N THR A 394 -18.63 4.64 0.23
CA THR A 394 -18.92 6.07 0.39
C THR A 394 -20.15 6.53 -0.39
N SER A 395 -20.80 5.65 -1.15
CA SER A 395 -21.87 6.02 -2.09
C SER A 395 -23.07 6.70 -1.43
N ALA A 396 -23.36 6.40 -0.16
CA ALA A 396 -24.43 7.05 0.61
C ALA A 396 -23.96 8.26 1.45
N SER A 397 -22.67 8.55 1.48
CA SER A 397 -22.09 9.65 2.28
C SER A 397 -22.18 10.98 1.53
N ASN A 398 -22.60 12.03 2.25
CA ASN A 398 -22.51 13.40 1.75
C ASN A 398 -21.10 13.99 1.83
N PHE A 399 -20.18 13.34 2.56
CA PHE A 399 -18.78 13.74 2.69
C PHE A 399 -17.90 13.00 1.68
N ALA A 400 -17.94 11.66 1.63
CA ALA A 400 -17.32 10.81 0.62
C ALA A 400 -15.88 11.20 0.20
N MET A 401 -15.02 11.54 1.15
CA MET A 401 -13.63 11.93 0.89
C MET A 401 -12.75 10.69 0.67
N MET A 402 -11.80 10.77 -0.27
CA MET A 402 -10.84 9.69 -0.51
C MET A 402 -9.41 10.24 -0.59
N VAL A 403 -8.50 9.60 0.13
CA VAL A 403 -7.06 9.86 0.07
C VAL A 403 -6.37 8.58 -0.36
N SER A 404 -5.48 8.64 -1.35
CA SER A 404 -4.73 7.49 -1.85
C SER A 404 -3.25 7.84 -1.93
N GLY A 405 -2.38 6.96 -1.46
CA GLY A 405 -0.94 7.18 -1.53
C GLY A 405 -0.15 5.89 -1.73
N SER A 406 0.90 5.97 -2.55
CA SER A 406 1.58 4.78 -3.06
C SER A 406 2.81 5.13 -3.91
N THR A 407 3.74 4.17 -4.04
CA THR A 407 4.78 4.24 -5.08
C THR A 407 4.23 3.92 -6.45
N ALA A 408 4.76 4.54 -7.50
CA ALA A 408 4.42 4.16 -8.86
C ALA A 408 4.74 2.67 -9.13
N ASN A 409 4.01 2.04 -10.07
CA ASN A 409 4.39 0.75 -10.63
C ASN A 409 4.54 0.81 -12.14
N MET A 410 3.44 0.89 -12.89
CA MET A 410 3.46 1.01 -14.34
C MET A 410 2.93 2.38 -14.78
N PRO A 411 3.38 2.90 -15.94
CA PRO A 411 2.81 4.12 -16.49
C PRO A 411 1.31 3.99 -16.72
N GLU A 412 0.62 5.09 -16.44
CA GLU A 412 -0.83 5.29 -16.61
C GLU A 412 -1.76 4.29 -15.89
N SER A 413 -1.24 3.42 -15.02
CA SER A 413 -2.03 2.47 -14.21
C SER A 413 -2.07 2.86 -12.74
N ASP A 414 -2.84 2.12 -11.93
CA ASP A 414 -2.78 2.16 -10.46
C ASP A 414 -2.85 3.58 -9.84
N ILE A 415 -1.85 3.98 -9.05
CA ILE A 415 -1.76 5.30 -8.43
C ILE A 415 -1.35 6.36 -9.46
N HIS A 416 -0.54 6.02 -10.47
CA HIS A 416 -0.16 6.98 -11.50
C HIS A 416 -1.35 7.36 -12.39
N GLY A 417 -2.20 6.40 -12.74
CA GLY A 417 -3.46 6.63 -13.45
C GLY A 417 -4.40 7.56 -12.66
N GLN A 418 -4.46 7.40 -11.33
CA GLN A 418 -5.20 8.34 -10.47
C GLN A 418 -4.54 9.72 -10.42
N PHE A 419 -3.21 9.79 -10.37
CA PHE A 419 -2.46 11.05 -10.42
C PHE A 419 -2.79 11.81 -11.71
N LEU A 420 -2.83 11.11 -12.86
CA LEU A 420 -3.16 11.70 -14.15
C LEU A 420 -4.59 12.26 -14.24
N GLN A 421 -5.51 11.80 -13.39
CA GLN A 421 -6.89 12.32 -13.32
C GLN A 421 -7.00 13.60 -12.47
N GLY A 422 -6.03 13.90 -11.62
CA GLY A 422 -6.04 15.08 -10.73
C GLY A 422 -5.26 16.26 -11.29
N THR A 423 -4.94 17.22 -10.42
CA THR A 423 -4.23 18.47 -10.73
C THR A 423 -2.78 18.34 -11.22
N GLN A 424 -2.14 17.18 -10.96
CA GLN A 424 -0.76 16.87 -11.33
C GLN A 424 0.24 17.91 -10.82
N HIS A 425 0.28 18.12 -9.50
CA HIS A 425 1.29 18.98 -8.88
C HIS A 425 2.67 18.31 -8.92
N GLU A 426 3.64 19.08 -9.38
CA GLU A 426 5.06 18.78 -9.28
C GLU A 426 5.76 19.93 -8.55
N PHE A 427 6.85 19.62 -7.85
CA PHE A 427 7.66 20.63 -7.17
C PHE A 427 8.71 21.20 -8.12
N TYR A 428 8.70 22.51 -8.33
CA TYR A 428 9.66 23.22 -9.16
C TYR A 428 10.75 23.79 -8.26
N THR A 429 11.93 23.17 -8.28
CA THR A 429 13.08 23.59 -7.50
C THR A 429 13.74 24.80 -8.17
N ARG A 430 14.09 25.81 -7.36
CA ARG A 430 14.77 27.02 -7.79
C ARG A 430 16.28 26.79 -7.86
N CYS A 431 16.89 27.13 -9.00
CA CYS A 431 18.33 27.19 -9.09
C CYS A 431 18.88 28.44 -8.37
N PRO A 432 19.85 28.31 -7.45
CA PRO A 432 20.43 29.47 -6.75
C PRO A 432 21.32 30.34 -7.66
N GLY A 433 21.82 29.81 -8.78
CA GLY A 433 22.68 30.55 -9.70
C GLY A 433 21.93 31.40 -10.72
N CYS A 434 21.00 30.80 -11.47
CA CYS A 434 20.27 31.49 -12.54
C CYS A 434 18.78 31.75 -12.24
N GLY A 435 18.24 31.22 -11.14
CA GLY A 435 16.83 31.33 -10.80
C GLY A 435 15.88 30.47 -11.64
N ASN A 436 16.40 29.60 -12.53
CA ASN A 436 15.57 28.65 -13.29
C ASN A 436 14.75 27.77 -12.35
N MET A 437 13.52 27.47 -12.77
CA MET A 437 12.55 26.69 -12.00
C MET A 437 12.12 25.50 -12.83
N GLU A 438 12.52 24.29 -12.43
CA GLU A 438 12.16 23.05 -13.12
C GLU A 438 11.92 21.92 -12.11
N PRO A 439 11.02 20.95 -12.41
CA PRO A 439 10.89 19.78 -11.57
C PRO A 439 12.10 18.87 -11.76
N MET A 440 12.80 18.57 -10.67
CA MET A 440 14.03 17.76 -10.72
C MET A 440 13.82 16.38 -11.37
N ILE A 441 12.63 15.79 -11.24
CA ILE A 441 12.28 14.51 -11.89
C ILE A 441 12.35 14.59 -13.42
N ARG A 442 12.11 15.76 -14.02
CA ARG A 442 12.15 15.98 -15.48
C ARG A 442 13.58 16.12 -16.00
N ALA A 443 14.49 16.59 -15.15
CA ALA A 443 15.91 16.74 -15.46
C ALA A 443 16.76 15.50 -15.09
N PHE A 444 16.16 14.50 -14.45
CA PHE A 444 16.82 13.25 -14.09
C PHE A 444 17.08 12.38 -15.35
N PRO A 445 18.23 11.69 -15.47
CA PRO A 445 19.33 11.55 -14.49
C PRO A 445 20.34 12.69 -14.48
N ASN A 446 20.32 13.56 -15.48
CA ASN A 446 21.39 14.54 -15.73
C ASN A 446 21.55 15.58 -14.60
N ILE A 447 20.51 15.79 -13.80
CA ILE A 447 20.56 16.65 -12.61
C ILE A 447 21.45 16.10 -11.49
N VAL A 448 21.75 14.79 -11.47
CA VAL A 448 22.61 14.17 -10.44
C VAL A 448 23.99 13.93 -11.04
N VAL A 449 24.94 14.81 -10.72
CA VAL A 449 26.28 14.81 -11.34
C VAL A 449 27.32 14.28 -10.36
N LYS A 450 28.14 13.35 -10.86
CA LYS A 450 29.26 12.76 -10.11
C LYS A 450 30.40 13.77 -9.99
N GLN A 451 30.91 13.97 -8.78
CA GLN A 451 32.00 14.90 -8.54
C GLN A 451 33.37 14.24 -8.77
N PRO A 452 34.40 14.99 -9.23
CA PRO A 452 35.76 14.45 -9.41
C PRO A 452 36.36 13.85 -8.14
N GLN A 453 35.96 14.37 -6.98
CA GLN A 453 36.49 14.02 -5.66
C GLN A 453 35.75 12.83 -5.02
N GLY A 454 34.77 12.26 -5.74
CA GLY A 454 33.83 11.27 -5.24
C GLY A 454 32.52 11.90 -4.75
N GLY A 455 31.44 11.11 -4.76
CA GLY A 455 30.09 11.56 -4.41
C GLY A 455 29.33 12.21 -5.57
N TYR A 456 28.13 12.73 -5.27
CA TYR A 456 27.25 13.39 -6.24
C TYR A 456 26.69 14.69 -5.68
N ARG A 457 26.35 15.62 -6.57
CA ARG A 457 25.57 16.82 -6.28
C ARG A 457 24.39 16.94 -7.23
N TYR A 458 23.43 17.77 -6.85
CA TYR A 458 22.41 18.26 -7.77
C TYR A 458 22.96 19.45 -8.56
N GLU A 459 22.80 19.44 -9.87
CA GLU A 459 23.34 20.47 -10.76
C GLU A 459 22.28 20.98 -11.74
N CYS A 460 22.10 22.30 -11.80
CA CYS A 460 21.16 22.92 -12.72
C CYS A 460 21.57 22.67 -14.17
N GLN A 461 20.62 22.22 -15.00
CA GLN A 461 20.88 21.88 -16.41
C GLN A 461 21.11 23.09 -17.32
N GLN A 462 20.82 24.30 -16.83
CA GLN A 462 20.94 25.52 -17.61
C GLN A 462 22.24 26.30 -17.34
N CYS A 463 22.67 26.40 -16.08
CA CYS A 463 23.85 27.18 -15.71
C CYS A 463 24.92 26.39 -14.94
N HIS A 464 24.71 25.08 -14.71
CA HIS A 464 25.62 24.20 -13.98
C HIS A 464 25.92 24.60 -12.53
N ALA A 465 25.14 25.52 -11.95
CA ALA A 465 25.23 25.83 -10.54
C ALA A 465 24.70 24.67 -9.68
N GLU A 466 25.34 24.46 -8.54
CA GLU A 466 24.94 23.44 -7.57
C GLU A 466 23.62 23.82 -6.87
N ILE A 467 22.72 22.85 -6.74
CA ILE A 467 21.45 22.99 -6.02
C ILE A 467 21.65 22.37 -4.63
N THR A 468 21.89 23.22 -3.63
CA THR A 468 22.18 22.79 -2.25
C THR A 468 20.93 22.47 -1.44
N ASP A 469 19.81 23.13 -1.73
CA ASP A 469 18.51 22.82 -1.12
C ASP A 469 17.47 22.49 -2.20
N PRO A 470 17.14 21.21 -2.41
CA PRO A 470 16.13 20.81 -3.39
C PRO A 470 14.71 21.23 -3.00
N GLN A 471 14.48 21.64 -1.74
CA GLN A 471 13.18 22.09 -1.24
C GLN A 471 12.96 23.61 -1.36
N ASP A 472 13.95 24.37 -1.86
CA ASP A 472 13.73 25.77 -2.24
C ASP A 472 13.02 25.83 -3.59
N GLY A 473 11.75 26.20 -3.59
CA GLY A 473 10.92 26.11 -4.77
C GLY A 473 9.42 26.28 -4.49
N GLU A 474 8.60 25.89 -5.45
CA GLU A 474 7.15 25.98 -5.32
C GLU A 474 6.41 24.82 -6.00
N TRP A 475 5.23 24.50 -5.49
CA TRP A 475 4.33 23.53 -6.11
C TRP A 475 3.55 24.17 -7.25
N ARG A 476 3.55 23.55 -8.43
CA ARG A 476 2.73 23.99 -9.58
C ARG A 476 1.85 22.86 -10.07
N ALA A 477 0.55 23.12 -10.19
CA ALA A 477 -0.39 22.23 -10.83
C ALA A 477 -0.35 22.41 -12.35
N ARG A 478 -0.34 21.30 -13.08
CA ARG A 478 -0.54 21.31 -14.53
C ARG A 478 -2.00 21.56 -14.92
N PHE A 479 -2.93 21.09 -14.09
CA PHE A 479 -4.38 21.14 -14.33
C PHE A 479 -5.12 21.66 -13.08
N PRO A 480 -4.91 22.92 -12.66
CA PRO A 480 -5.41 23.47 -11.40
C PRO A 480 -6.94 23.43 -11.28
N GLU A 481 -7.67 23.51 -12.39
CA GLU A 481 -9.13 23.45 -12.45
C GLU A 481 -9.71 22.15 -11.88
N ARG A 482 -8.92 21.07 -11.86
CA ARG A 482 -9.34 19.77 -11.31
C ARG A 482 -9.43 19.75 -9.78
N ALA A 483 -8.91 20.77 -9.09
CA ALA A 483 -9.11 20.95 -7.65
C ALA A 483 -10.52 21.51 -7.31
N GLN A 484 -11.33 21.84 -8.32
CA GLN A 484 -12.63 22.50 -8.14
C GLN A 484 -13.76 21.65 -8.73
N GLY A 485 -15.01 22.07 -8.50
CA GLY A 485 -16.21 21.43 -9.03
C GLY A 485 -16.81 20.36 -8.10
N SER A 486 -17.66 19.49 -8.66
CA SER A 486 -18.47 18.54 -7.88
C SER A 486 -17.71 17.30 -7.40
N HIS A 487 -16.52 17.04 -7.97
CA HIS A 487 -15.64 15.91 -7.64
C HIS A 487 -14.17 16.37 -7.68
N PRO A 488 -13.74 17.25 -6.75
CA PRO A 488 -12.40 17.84 -6.79
C PRO A 488 -11.33 16.76 -6.57
N CYS A 489 -10.29 16.77 -7.39
CA CYS A 489 -9.20 15.79 -7.39
C CYS A 489 -7.84 16.49 -7.39
N VAL A 490 -7.20 16.54 -6.21
CA VAL A 490 -5.84 17.03 -6.05
C VAL A 490 -4.89 15.85 -6.19
N SER A 491 -3.91 15.93 -7.09
CA SER A 491 -2.86 14.92 -7.23
C SER A 491 -1.47 15.54 -7.15
N ILE A 492 -0.56 14.89 -6.44
CA ILE A 492 0.76 15.42 -6.06
C ILE A 492 1.81 14.33 -6.26
N HIS A 493 2.92 14.67 -6.92
CA HIS A 493 4.11 13.82 -7.03
C HIS A 493 5.17 14.23 -5.99
N PHE A 494 5.65 13.30 -5.17
CA PHE A 494 6.66 13.57 -4.12
C PHE A 494 7.85 12.61 -4.21
N PRO A 495 8.98 13.03 -4.82
CA PRO A 495 10.20 12.21 -4.96
C PRO A 495 11.12 12.30 -3.73
N GLN A 496 12.09 11.36 -3.59
CA GLN A 496 13.10 11.44 -2.51
C GLN A 496 14.03 12.66 -2.61
N PHE A 497 14.09 13.35 -3.76
CA PHE A 497 14.83 14.62 -3.87
C PHE A 497 14.43 15.63 -2.79
N LEU A 498 13.16 15.63 -2.39
CA LEU A 498 12.61 16.57 -1.41
C LEU A 498 12.78 16.10 0.04
N SER A 499 13.44 14.95 0.27
CA SER A 499 13.67 14.44 1.62
C SER A 499 14.91 15.08 2.24
N PRO A 500 14.83 15.68 3.44
CA PRO A 500 16.00 16.24 4.12
C PRO A 500 16.97 15.16 4.63
N THR A 501 16.61 13.88 4.52
CA THR A 501 17.42 12.75 5.00
C THR A 501 18.03 11.92 3.87
N VAL A 502 17.90 12.36 2.61
CA VAL A 502 18.45 11.66 1.46
C VAL A 502 19.31 12.63 0.65
N SER A 503 20.61 12.36 0.61
CA SER A 503 21.58 13.18 -0.11
C SER A 503 21.60 12.88 -1.62
N ALA A 504 22.10 13.84 -2.42
CA ALA A 504 22.37 13.62 -3.84
C ALA A 504 23.30 12.41 -4.06
N THR A 505 24.28 12.21 -3.17
CA THR A 505 25.20 11.06 -3.21
C THR A 505 24.47 9.73 -3.09
N GLU A 506 23.54 9.60 -2.14
CA GLU A 506 22.76 8.38 -1.98
C GLU A 506 21.88 8.10 -3.20
N ILE A 507 21.28 9.14 -3.80
CA ILE A 507 20.47 8.96 -5.02
C ILE A 507 21.36 8.54 -6.20
N GLY A 508 22.50 9.20 -6.40
CA GLY A 508 23.46 8.88 -7.47
C GLY A 508 24.01 7.46 -7.35
N GLN A 509 24.41 7.04 -6.15
CA GLN A 509 24.87 5.67 -5.87
C GLN A 509 23.77 4.63 -6.10
N LYS A 510 22.53 4.90 -5.62
CA LYS A 510 21.38 4.02 -5.87
C LYS A 510 21.09 3.92 -7.37
N TYR A 511 21.26 5.00 -8.14
CA TYR A 511 21.01 4.99 -9.58
C TYR A 511 22.08 4.21 -10.36
N GLU A 512 23.36 4.45 -10.08
CA GLU A 512 24.48 3.75 -10.72
C GLU A 512 24.49 2.26 -10.37
N GLY A 513 24.23 1.92 -9.10
CA GLY A 513 24.19 0.53 -8.61
C GLY A 513 22.85 -0.18 -8.81
N ALA A 514 21.85 0.46 -9.44
CA ALA A 514 20.53 -0.14 -9.62
C ALA A 514 20.59 -1.34 -10.58
N ILE A 515 20.35 -2.54 -10.06
CA ILE A 515 20.11 -3.76 -10.87
C ILE A 515 18.83 -3.57 -11.71
N SER A 516 17.77 -3.04 -11.09
CA SER A 516 16.51 -2.71 -11.76
C SER A 516 16.29 -1.21 -11.80
N LYS A 517 16.37 -0.61 -13.00
CA LYS A 517 16.02 0.80 -13.21
C LYS A 517 14.55 1.06 -12.84
N LYS A 518 13.64 0.14 -13.17
CA LYS A 518 12.23 0.20 -12.75
C LYS A 518 12.11 0.37 -11.23
N SER A 519 12.76 -0.49 -10.46
CA SER A 519 12.72 -0.43 -8.98
C SER A 519 13.26 0.90 -8.46
N PHE A 520 14.35 1.39 -9.03
CA PHE A 520 14.91 2.71 -8.66
C PHE A 520 13.91 3.84 -8.91
N TYR A 521 13.38 3.98 -10.13
CA TYR A 521 12.43 5.03 -10.46
C TYR A 521 11.16 4.96 -9.58
N ASN A 522 10.60 3.77 -9.41
CA ASN A 522 9.38 3.57 -8.63
C ASN A 522 9.60 3.86 -7.15
N ARG A 523 10.66 3.33 -6.54
CA ARG A 523 10.87 3.39 -5.08
C ARG A 523 11.62 4.63 -4.60
N VAL A 524 12.53 5.18 -5.41
CA VAL A 524 13.36 6.35 -5.05
C VAL A 524 12.76 7.64 -5.62
N LEU A 525 12.35 7.62 -6.88
CA LEU A 525 11.79 8.82 -7.52
C LEU A 525 10.27 8.90 -7.39
N GLY A 526 9.60 7.81 -7.04
CA GLY A 526 8.13 7.77 -6.97
C GLY A 526 7.48 8.00 -8.33
N TRP A 527 8.19 7.70 -9.43
CA TRP A 527 7.74 7.94 -10.80
C TRP A 527 7.71 6.62 -11.55
N PRO A 528 6.67 6.35 -12.37
CA PRO A 528 6.63 5.09 -13.12
C PRO A 528 7.75 5.07 -14.15
N TRP A 529 8.35 3.90 -14.32
CA TRP A 529 9.32 3.68 -15.37
C TRP A 529 9.03 2.39 -16.11
N ILE A 530 9.19 2.45 -17.41
CA ILE A 530 9.19 1.31 -18.31
C ILE A 530 10.46 1.39 -19.14
N ASP A 531 11.07 0.24 -19.38
CA ASP A 531 12.18 0.17 -20.31
C ASP A 531 11.67 0.60 -21.70
N PRO A 532 12.28 1.59 -22.36
CA PRO A 532 11.91 1.95 -23.73
C PRO A 532 11.89 0.75 -24.68
N ASP A 533 12.77 -0.23 -24.45
CA ASP A 533 12.86 -1.45 -25.27
C ASP A 533 11.79 -2.49 -24.87
N ALA A 534 11.12 -2.34 -23.72
CA ALA A 534 10.04 -3.23 -23.30
C ALA A 534 8.76 -3.06 -24.13
N THR A 535 8.62 -1.99 -24.92
CA THR A 535 7.50 -1.82 -25.87
C THR A 535 8.04 -1.80 -27.31
N PRO A 536 8.18 -2.96 -27.98
CA PRO A 536 8.83 -3.06 -29.28
C PRO A 536 8.10 -2.33 -30.43
N VAL A 537 6.81 -2.02 -30.24
CA VAL A 537 5.97 -1.42 -31.27
C VAL A 537 5.61 0.02 -30.92
N SER A 538 5.86 0.91 -31.87
CA SER A 538 5.60 2.35 -31.83
C SER A 538 4.84 2.81 -33.09
N ALA A 539 4.51 4.10 -33.16
CA ALA A 539 3.89 4.70 -34.34
C ALA A 539 4.78 4.63 -35.61
N ALA A 540 6.11 4.53 -35.45
CA ALA A 540 7.03 4.37 -36.59
C ALA A 540 6.85 3.00 -37.27
N ASN A 541 6.57 1.96 -36.49
CA ASN A 541 6.32 0.61 -37.00
C ASN A 541 5.10 0.57 -37.92
N LEU A 542 4.01 1.29 -37.56
CA LEU A 542 2.81 1.41 -38.41
C LEU A 542 3.16 1.94 -39.80
N THR A 543 3.93 3.03 -39.85
CA THR A 543 4.32 3.68 -41.10
C THR A 543 5.17 2.75 -41.96
N SER A 544 6.16 2.08 -41.36
CA SER A 544 7.02 1.12 -42.08
C SER A 544 6.24 -0.09 -42.61
N CYS A 545 5.41 -0.71 -41.77
CA CYS A 545 4.60 -1.88 -42.14
C CYS A 545 3.59 -1.56 -43.26
N ALA A 546 3.03 -0.34 -43.25
CA ALA A 546 2.13 0.14 -44.30
C ALA A 546 2.86 0.36 -45.63
N ALA A 547 4.04 1.00 -45.62
CA ALA A 547 4.83 1.23 -46.82
C ALA A 547 5.27 -0.10 -47.46
N ALA A 548 5.74 -1.05 -46.64
CA ALA A 548 6.08 -2.40 -47.10
C ALA A 548 4.87 -3.13 -47.68
N GLY A 549 3.70 -3.03 -47.04
CA GLY A 549 2.48 -3.63 -47.56
C GLY A 549 1.95 -2.96 -48.82
N GLU A 550 2.15 -1.65 -48.99
CA GLU A 550 1.86 -0.94 -50.24
C GLU A 550 2.69 -1.51 -51.40
N ALA A 551 4.01 -1.64 -51.20
CA ALA A 551 4.93 -2.22 -52.17
C ALA A 551 4.59 -3.67 -52.53
N LEU A 552 4.04 -4.43 -51.57
CA LEU A 552 3.60 -5.82 -51.76
C LEU A 552 2.14 -5.93 -52.26
N GLY A 553 1.45 -4.82 -52.52
CA GLY A 553 0.09 -4.82 -53.05
C GLY A 553 -0.99 -5.27 -52.05
N VAL A 554 -0.71 -5.19 -50.75
CA VAL A 554 -1.63 -5.63 -49.68
C VAL A 554 -2.83 -4.68 -49.59
N ARG A 555 -4.03 -5.25 -49.43
CA ARG A 555 -5.30 -4.53 -49.30
C ARG A 555 -6.13 -5.13 -48.16
N TRP A 556 -7.04 -4.33 -47.60
CA TRP A 556 -8.07 -4.86 -46.72
C TRP A 556 -8.97 -5.82 -47.50
N GLU A 557 -9.28 -6.97 -46.91
CA GLU A 557 -10.12 -8.00 -47.51
C GLU A 557 -11.38 -8.21 -46.66
N SER A 558 -12.51 -8.52 -47.30
CA SER A 558 -13.78 -8.83 -46.63
C SER A 558 -14.15 -10.32 -46.66
N LYS A 559 -13.37 -11.13 -47.39
CA LYS A 559 -13.48 -12.58 -47.53
C LYS A 559 -12.18 -13.13 -48.11
N GLY A 560 -11.97 -14.43 -47.99
CA GLY A 560 -10.81 -15.11 -48.56
C GLY A 560 -10.92 -15.29 -50.07
N ASP A 561 -9.75 -15.36 -50.72
CA ASP A 561 -9.62 -15.65 -52.16
C ASP A 561 -9.75 -17.15 -52.52
N GLY A 562 -9.94 -18.02 -51.51
CA GLY A 562 -10.07 -19.47 -51.67
C GLY A 562 -8.78 -20.21 -52.04
N ARG A 563 -7.64 -19.50 -52.15
CA ARG A 563 -6.35 -20.07 -52.58
C ARG A 563 -5.24 -19.85 -51.55
N SER A 564 -5.24 -18.69 -50.92
CA SER A 564 -4.21 -18.30 -49.96
C SER A 564 -4.44 -18.93 -48.60
N LEU A 565 -3.36 -19.00 -47.81
CA LEU A 565 -3.40 -19.44 -46.42
C LEU A 565 -3.84 -18.27 -45.54
N TYR A 566 -4.99 -18.41 -44.86
CA TYR A 566 -5.48 -17.46 -43.87
C TYR A 566 -5.47 -18.09 -42.48
N VAL A 567 -5.06 -17.31 -41.48
CA VAL A 567 -5.08 -17.68 -40.06
C VAL A 567 -5.78 -16.58 -39.25
N LEU A 568 -6.35 -16.98 -38.11
CA LEU A 568 -7.17 -16.10 -37.27
C LEU A 568 -6.71 -16.16 -35.81
N GLY A 569 -6.60 -15.00 -35.17
CA GLY A 569 -6.44 -14.90 -33.72
C GLY A 569 -7.64 -14.22 -33.08
N ILE A 570 -8.06 -14.73 -31.93
CA ILE A 570 -9.27 -14.29 -31.22
C ILE A 570 -8.94 -14.03 -29.76
N ASP A 571 -8.95 -12.77 -29.35
CA ASP A 571 -8.97 -12.41 -27.93
C ASP A 571 -10.42 -12.15 -27.50
N GLN A 572 -10.88 -12.86 -26.47
CA GLN A 572 -12.29 -12.85 -26.06
C GLN A 572 -12.48 -12.20 -24.68
N MET A 573 -13.61 -11.53 -24.53
CA MET A 573 -14.11 -10.95 -23.28
C MET A 573 -15.63 -11.14 -23.16
N LYS A 574 -16.21 -10.68 -22.05
CA LYS A 574 -17.67 -10.69 -21.87
C LYS A 574 -18.35 -9.79 -22.92
N GLY A 575 -18.90 -10.41 -23.96
CA GLY A 575 -19.65 -9.73 -25.03
C GLY A 575 -18.78 -8.94 -26.04
N LEU A 576 -17.49 -9.26 -26.13
CA LEU A 576 -16.54 -8.68 -27.09
C LEU A 576 -15.57 -9.77 -27.56
N ASN A 577 -15.39 -9.90 -28.88
CA ASN A 577 -14.25 -10.61 -29.46
C ASN A 577 -13.44 -9.63 -30.31
N GLY A 578 -12.12 -9.61 -30.12
CA GLY A 578 -11.16 -8.99 -31.04
C GLY A 578 -10.67 -10.02 -32.04
N HIS A 579 -10.78 -9.73 -33.33
CA HIS A 579 -10.38 -10.61 -34.42
C HIS A 579 -9.25 -9.99 -35.23
N VAL A 580 -8.20 -10.78 -35.47
CA VAL A 580 -7.10 -10.41 -36.37
C VAL A 580 -6.89 -11.55 -37.36
N ILE A 581 -7.02 -11.26 -38.65
CA ILE A 581 -6.81 -12.25 -39.73
C ILE A 581 -5.55 -11.89 -40.50
N LYS A 582 -4.66 -12.87 -40.65
CA LYS A 582 -3.46 -12.77 -41.47
C LYS A 582 -3.53 -13.69 -42.67
N LYS A 583 -3.04 -13.19 -43.81
CA LYS A 583 -2.87 -13.91 -45.08
C LYS A 583 -1.39 -14.13 -45.32
N ARG A 584 -1.00 -15.35 -45.70
CA ARG A 584 0.38 -15.64 -46.13
C ARG A 584 0.56 -15.17 -47.57
N LEU A 585 1.52 -14.28 -47.80
CA LEU A 585 1.90 -13.83 -49.15
C LEU A 585 2.91 -14.80 -49.78
N THR A 586 2.99 -14.80 -51.11
CA THR A 586 4.00 -15.55 -51.87
C THR A 586 5.42 -15.09 -51.56
N SER A 587 5.60 -13.84 -51.14
CA SER A 587 6.86 -13.28 -50.66
C SER A 587 7.31 -13.81 -49.30
N GLY A 588 6.53 -14.69 -48.65
CA GLY A 588 6.81 -15.19 -47.31
C GLY A 588 6.46 -14.22 -46.18
N HIS A 589 5.89 -13.05 -46.48
CA HIS A 589 5.37 -12.13 -45.48
C HIS A 589 3.99 -12.59 -44.99
N TRP A 590 3.63 -12.19 -43.76
CA TRP A 590 2.25 -12.22 -43.30
C TRP A 590 1.60 -10.85 -43.52
N ALA A 591 0.43 -10.81 -44.14
CA ALA A 591 -0.34 -9.58 -44.31
C ALA A 591 -1.52 -9.57 -43.35
N VAL A 592 -1.66 -8.56 -42.48
CA VAL A 592 -2.89 -8.34 -41.72
C VAL A 592 -3.95 -7.80 -42.68
N VAL A 593 -4.92 -8.62 -43.05
CA VAL A 593 -5.91 -8.30 -44.09
C VAL A 593 -7.29 -7.96 -43.54
N HIS A 594 -7.53 -8.22 -42.26
CA HIS A 594 -8.77 -7.89 -41.57
C HIS A 594 -8.56 -7.74 -40.07
N ILE A 595 -9.21 -6.74 -39.49
CA ILE A 595 -9.20 -6.42 -38.06
C ILE A 595 -10.64 -6.05 -37.67
N GLU A 596 -11.16 -6.65 -36.61
CA GLU A 596 -12.50 -6.36 -36.13
C GLU A 596 -12.55 -6.37 -34.59
N LEU A 597 -13.35 -5.45 -34.02
CA LEU A 597 -13.79 -5.50 -32.62
C LEU A 597 -15.30 -5.72 -32.64
N TRP A 598 -15.74 -6.93 -32.32
CA TRP A 598 -17.15 -7.31 -32.41
C TRP A 598 -17.82 -7.33 -31.04
N HIS A 599 -18.70 -6.35 -30.80
CA HIS A 599 -19.50 -6.24 -29.59
C HIS A 599 -20.88 -6.88 -29.79
N HIS A 600 -21.15 -8.00 -29.10
CA HIS A 600 -22.42 -8.72 -29.21
C HIS A 600 -22.69 -9.59 -27.98
N VAL A 601 -23.95 -9.96 -27.75
CA VAL A 601 -24.33 -10.89 -26.65
C VAL A 601 -23.71 -12.28 -26.83
N ASP A 602 -23.59 -12.71 -28.08
CA ASP A 602 -22.85 -13.90 -28.50
C ASP A 602 -21.81 -13.50 -29.57
N PRO A 603 -20.59 -13.14 -29.15
CA PRO A 603 -19.56 -12.67 -30.08
C PRO A 603 -18.93 -13.81 -30.90
N PHE A 604 -19.20 -15.08 -30.57
CA PHE A 604 -18.65 -16.24 -31.28
C PHE A 604 -19.39 -16.55 -32.59
N LEU A 605 -20.63 -16.08 -32.75
CA LEU A 605 -21.34 -16.14 -34.04
C LEU A 605 -20.52 -15.49 -35.16
N ARG A 606 -19.95 -14.32 -34.89
CA ARG A 606 -19.09 -13.61 -35.83
C ARG A 606 -17.82 -14.39 -36.15
N THR A 607 -17.25 -15.05 -35.14
CA THR A 607 -16.09 -15.93 -35.35
C THR A 607 -16.42 -17.07 -36.31
N HIS A 608 -17.59 -17.69 -36.18
CA HIS A 608 -18.09 -18.74 -37.09
C HIS A 608 -18.16 -18.25 -38.54
N GLU A 609 -18.76 -17.07 -38.75
CA GLU A 609 -18.86 -16.43 -40.07
C GLU A 609 -17.47 -16.17 -40.68
N LEU A 610 -16.54 -15.62 -39.88
CA LEU A 610 -15.18 -15.32 -40.36
C LEU A 610 -14.40 -16.59 -40.73
N MET A 611 -14.57 -17.69 -39.99
CA MET A 611 -13.97 -18.99 -40.31
C MET A 611 -14.36 -19.49 -41.71
N GLU A 612 -15.63 -19.30 -42.09
CA GLU A 612 -16.17 -19.69 -43.39
C GLU A 612 -15.81 -18.68 -44.50
N LEU A 613 -16.05 -17.39 -44.26
CA LEU A 613 -15.82 -16.31 -45.21
C LEU A 613 -14.36 -16.26 -45.72
N TYR A 614 -13.40 -16.49 -44.82
CA TYR A 614 -11.98 -16.48 -45.17
C TYR A 614 -11.39 -17.86 -45.44
N GLY A 615 -12.13 -18.94 -45.17
CA GLY A 615 -11.60 -20.30 -45.29
C GLY A 615 -10.40 -20.54 -44.36
N ILE A 616 -10.47 -20.01 -43.13
CA ILE A 616 -9.36 -19.98 -42.16
C ILE A 616 -8.78 -21.39 -41.92
N LYS A 617 -7.48 -21.58 -42.12
CA LYS A 617 -6.83 -22.89 -41.92
C LYS A 617 -6.59 -23.20 -40.45
N ALA A 618 -6.05 -22.24 -39.72
CA ALA A 618 -5.82 -22.34 -38.29
C ALA A 618 -6.33 -21.09 -37.58
N ALA A 619 -6.99 -21.29 -36.44
CA ALA A 619 -7.45 -20.24 -35.56
C ALA A 619 -7.08 -20.55 -34.11
N CYS A 620 -6.64 -19.54 -33.37
CA CYS A 620 -6.34 -19.65 -31.95
C CYS A 620 -7.21 -18.67 -31.16
N VAL A 621 -7.83 -19.17 -30.10
CA VAL A 621 -8.71 -18.39 -29.22
C VAL A 621 -8.25 -18.52 -27.77
N GLU A 622 -8.14 -17.40 -27.05
CA GLU A 622 -7.85 -17.41 -25.61
C GLU A 622 -8.93 -18.20 -24.87
N ILE A 623 -8.59 -18.94 -23.82
CA ILE A 623 -9.57 -19.78 -23.08
C ILE A 623 -10.57 -18.97 -22.27
N GLY A 624 -10.15 -17.89 -21.62
CA GLY A 624 -11.00 -17.09 -20.73
C GLY A 624 -11.53 -15.83 -21.42
N PRO A 625 -12.66 -15.24 -20.96
CA PRO A 625 -13.50 -15.70 -19.87
C PRO A 625 -14.60 -16.70 -20.27
N ASN A 626 -14.94 -16.84 -21.55
CA ASN A 626 -16.04 -17.72 -22.00
C ASN A 626 -15.49 -19.07 -22.50
N ALA A 627 -14.90 -19.85 -21.59
CA ALA A 627 -14.22 -21.12 -21.93
C ALA A 627 -15.13 -22.12 -22.65
N ASN A 628 -16.39 -22.22 -22.22
CA ASN A 628 -17.35 -23.14 -22.83
C ASN A 628 -17.63 -22.79 -24.31
N ASP A 629 -17.73 -21.50 -24.64
CA ASP A 629 -18.04 -21.09 -26.02
C ASP A 629 -16.80 -21.19 -26.93
N ALA A 630 -15.61 -20.91 -26.41
CA ALA A 630 -14.36 -21.21 -27.10
C ALA A 630 -14.21 -22.72 -27.39
N MET A 631 -14.58 -23.59 -26.43
CA MET A 631 -14.57 -25.04 -26.64
C MET A 631 -15.60 -25.49 -27.68
N LYS A 632 -16.83 -24.95 -27.66
CA LYS A 632 -17.84 -25.23 -28.69
C LYS A 632 -17.33 -24.83 -30.08
N LEU A 633 -16.70 -23.66 -30.21
CA LEU A 633 -16.09 -23.23 -31.47
C LEU A 633 -15.01 -24.22 -31.94
N ALA A 634 -14.15 -24.69 -31.03
CA ALA A 634 -13.13 -25.70 -31.35
C ALA A 634 -13.74 -27.04 -31.81
N GLN A 635 -14.85 -27.45 -31.22
CA GLN A 635 -15.59 -28.64 -31.63
C GLN A 635 -16.30 -28.47 -32.98
N ALA A 636 -16.78 -27.26 -33.29
CA ALA A 636 -17.40 -26.95 -34.57
C ALA A 636 -16.39 -26.92 -35.74
N PHE A 637 -15.11 -26.66 -35.45
CA PHE A 637 -14.03 -26.66 -36.43
C PHE A 637 -12.86 -27.58 -36.01
N PRO A 638 -13.05 -28.91 -35.98
CA PRO A 638 -12.04 -29.86 -35.52
C PRO A 638 -10.71 -29.72 -36.27
N GLY A 639 -9.60 -29.60 -35.52
CA GLY A 639 -8.24 -29.48 -36.07
C GLY A 639 -7.94 -28.15 -36.75
N ARG A 640 -8.90 -27.21 -36.78
CA ARG A 640 -8.73 -25.85 -37.34
C ARG A 640 -8.80 -24.79 -36.26
N VAL A 641 -9.60 -24.96 -35.22
CA VAL A 641 -9.68 -24.03 -34.08
C VAL A 641 -9.04 -24.67 -32.85
N PHE A 642 -8.17 -23.93 -32.18
CA PHE A 642 -7.47 -24.37 -30.98
C PHE A 642 -7.70 -23.39 -29.83
N VAL A 643 -8.15 -23.91 -28.69
CA VAL A 643 -8.28 -23.13 -27.46
C VAL A 643 -6.91 -23.03 -26.79
N VAL A 644 -6.42 -21.80 -26.63
CA VAL A 644 -5.10 -21.48 -26.11
C VAL A 644 -5.18 -21.19 -24.62
N ASN A 645 -4.23 -21.75 -23.87
CA ASN A 645 -4.02 -21.40 -22.48
C ASN A 645 -2.54 -21.09 -22.24
N SER A 646 -2.27 -20.07 -21.44
CA SER A 646 -0.91 -19.58 -21.16
C SER A 646 -0.27 -20.39 -20.03
N PHE A 647 0.88 -21.00 -20.29
CA PHE A 647 1.66 -21.78 -19.32
C PHE A 647 3.15 -21.43 -19.38
N ASN A 648 3.88 -21.68 -18.29
CA ASN A 648 5.34 -21.67 -18.36
C ASN A 648 5.82 -22.98 -19.00
N LEU A 649 6.19 -22.92 -20.28
CA LEU A 649 6.68 -24.06 -21.06
C LEU A 649 8.21 -24.20 -21.04
N GLY A 650 8.91 -23.48 -20.16
CA GLY A 650 10.37 -23.37 -20.23
C GLY A 650 10.79 -22.79 -21.58
N ASP A 651 11.66 -23.50 -22.31
CA ASP A 651 12.20 -23.02 -23.59
C ASP A 651 11.27 -23.19 -24.81
N GLY A 652 10.17 -23.95 -24.67
CA GLY A 652 9.22 -24.14 -25.77
C GLY A 652 8.29 -22.93 -25.96
N LEU A 653 8.00 -22.57 -27.23
CA LEU A 653 7.00 -21.55 -27.58
C LEU A 653 5.57 -22.07 -27.44
N VAL A 654 5.24 -23.16 -28.15
CA VAL A 654 3.88 -23.71 -28.24
C VAL A 654 3.92 -25.22 -28.08
N ARG A 655 2.96 -25.78 -27.34
CA ARG A 655 2.69 -27.22 -27.25
C ARG A 655 1.24 -27.49 -27.67
N TRP A 656 1.08 -28.23 -28.77
CA TRP A 656 -0.23 -28.67 -29.25
C TRP A 656 -0.66 -29.96 -28.54
N ASN A 657 -1.89 -30.00 -28.04
CA ASN A 657 -2.43 -31.13 -27.29
C ASN A 657 -3.44 -31.97 -28.11
N ASP A 658 -3.35 -31.90 -29.44
CA ASP A 658 -4.31 -32.46 -30.39
C ASP A 658 -4.01 -33.90 -30.86
N ARG A 659 -2.94 -34.51 -30.31
CA ARG A 659 -2.57 -35.91 -30.55
C ARG A 659 -3.43 -36.87 -29.72
N TYR A 660 -3.75 -38.03 -30.30
CA TYR A 660 -4.38 -39.12 -29.56
C TYR A 660 -3.42 -39.65 -28.48
N LYS A 661 -3.87 -39.72 -27.23
CA LYS A 661 -3.13 -40.39 -26.16
C LYS A 661 -3.25 -41.90 -26.36
N SER A 662 -2.13 -42.59 -26.59
CA SER A 662 -2.09 -44.02 -26.87
C SER A 662 -1.84 -44.90 -25.63
N SER A 663 -2.15 -44.44 -24.41
CA SER A 663 -1.90 -45.23 -23.20
C SER A 663 -3.15 -45.95 -22.72
N THR A 664 -3.11 -47.28 -22.81
CA THR A 664 -4.09 -48.29 -22.38
C THR A 664 -4.38 -48.35 -20.87
N SER A 665 -4.14 -47.27 -20.11
CA SER A 665 -4.19 -47.34 -18.63
C SER A 665 -4.84 -46.16 -17.92
N GLU A 666 -5.69 -45.38 -18.57
CA GLU A 666 -6.56 -44.42 -17.84
C GLU A 666 -8.04 -44.73 -18.09
N ASN A 667 -8.66 -45.27 -17.04
CA ASN A 667 -10.06 -45.68 -16.99
C ASN A 667 -11.03 -44.48 -16.99
N ARG A 668 -12.09 -44.61 -17.80
CA ARG A 668 -13.49 -44.33 -17.44
C ARG A 668 -13.80 -42.94 -16.84
N THR A 669 -13.63 -41.91 -17.64
CA THR A 669 -14.56 -40.77 -17.71
C THR A 669 -14.75 -40.48 -19.20
N GLY A 670 -15.99 -40.35 -19.66
CA GLY A 670 -16.35 -40.44 -21.09
C GLY A 670 -15.44 -39.61 -22.00
N ASP A 671 -14.92 -40.25 -23.06
CA ASP A 671 -14.06 -39.64 -24.08
C ASP A 671 -14.66 -38.37 -24.71
N GLU A 672 -15.96 -38.14 -24.56
CA GLU A 672 -16.67 -36.93 -24.98
C GLU A 672 -16.25 -35.65 -24.22
N PHE A 673 -15.57 -35.74 -23.08
CA PHE A 673 -15.19 -34.58 -22.25
C PHE A 673 -13.70 -34.20 -22.29
N VAL A 674 -12.86 -34.93 -23.03
CA VAL A 674 -11.44 -34.56 -23.16
C VAL A 674 -11.29 -33.56 -24.31
N ASN A 675 -11.13 -32.28 -23.96
CA ASN A 675 -10.90 -31.19 -24.92
C ASN A 675 -9.60 -31.39 -25.70
N ARG A 676 -9.70 -32.04 -26.86
CA ARG A 676 -8.58 -32.42 -27.72
C ARG A 676 -7.91 -31.23 -28.40
N PHE A 677 -8.68 -30.26 -28.91
CA PHE A 677 -8.13 -29.16 -29.71
C PHE A 677 -7.72 -27.97 -28.83
N THR A 678 -6.65 -28.18 -28.05
CA THR A 678 -6.06 -27.14 -27.20
C THR A 678 -4.57 -26.95 -27.49
N ALA A 679 -4.06 -25.77 -27.18
CA ALA A 679 -2.64 -25.46 -27.21
C ALA A 679 -2.20 -24.76 -25.93
N SER A 680 -1.02 -25.12 -25.44
CA SER A 680 -0.34 -24.40 -24.37
C SER A 680 0.70 -23.49 -25.00
N VAL A 681 0.80 -22.23 -24.55
CA VAL A 681 1.77 -21.26 -25.08
C VAL A 681 2.61 -20.65 -23.96
N ASN A 682 3.89 -20.39 -24.24
CA ASN A 682 4.70 -19.48 -23.46
C ASN A 682 4.32 -18.05 -23.88
N GLN A 683 3.42 -17.44 -23.11
CA GLN A 683 2.82 -16.15 -23.45
C GLN A 683 3.85 -15.04 -23.68
N TYR A 684 4.88 -14.96 -22.84
CA TYR A 684 5.92 -13.95 -22.98
C TYR A 684 6.65 -14.09 -24.31
N ARG A 685 7.19 -15.28 -24.59
CA ARG A 685 8.00 -15.50 -25.81
C ARG A 685 7.16 -15.44 -27.09
N CYS A 686 5.91 -15.89 -27.04
CA CYS A 686 5.02 -15.80 -28.20
C CYS A 686 4.58 -14.36 -28.46
N MET A 687 4.33 -13.57 -27.41
CA MET A 687 4.07 -12.13 -27.54
C MET A 687 5.32 -11.39 -28.06
N ASP A 688 6.49 -11.73 -27.54
CA ASP A 688 7.78 -11.21 -27.99
C ASP A 688 8.00 -11.46 -29.48
N TYR A 689 7.84 -12.71 -29.93
CA TYR A 689 7.85 -13.06 -31.35
C TYR A 689 6.85 -12.20 -32.13
N SER A 690 5.60 -12.12 -31.67
CA SER A 690 4.51 -11.44 -32.36
C SER A 690 4.74 -9.94 -32.55
N LEU A 691 5.24 -9.25 -31.52
CA LEU A 691 5.53 -7.81 -31.57
C LEU A 691 6.71 -7.51 -32.50
N HIS A 692 7.76 -8.34 -32.47
CA HIS A 692 8.93 -8.20 -33.35
C HIS A 692 8.66 -8.50 -34.82
N GLN A 693 7.49 -9.03 -35.18
CA GLN A 693 7.11 -9.18 -36.60
C GLN A 693 6.88 -7.82 -37.29
N PHE A 694 6.64 -6.74 -36.52
CA PHE A 694 6.39 -5.38 -37.03
C PHE A 694 7.64 -4.50 -36.99
N ASP A 695 8.82 -5.04 -37.30
CA ASP A 695 10.08 -4.30 -37.28
C ASP A 695 10.06 -3.06 -38.21
N THR A 696 10.83 -2.01 -37.86
CA THR A 696 10.87 -0.77 -38.64
C THR A 696 11.72 -0.86 -39.91
N VAL A 697 12.70 -1.77 -39.96
CA VAL A 697 13.65 -1.93 -41.07
C VAL A 697 13.20 -3.02 -42.02
N ASN A 698 12.83 -4.19 -41.49
CA ASN A 698 12.40 -5.34 -42.29
C ASN A 698 11.18 -6.06 -41.67
N PRO A 699 9.97 -5.49 -41.81
CA PRO A 699 8.76 -6.04 -41.22
C PRO A 699 8.39 -7.39 -41.84
N ARG A 700 8.30 -8.44 -41.03
CA ARG A 700 7.83 -9.78 -41.46
C ARG A 700 6.30 -9.84 -41.55
N THR A 701 5.61 -9.01 -40.77
CA THR A 701 4.18 -8.76 -40.89
C THR A 701 3.95 -7.36 -41.44
N VAL A 702 3.14 -7.26 -42.49
CA VAL A 702 2.79 -6.01 -43.16
C VAL A 702 1.29 -5.74 -43.07
N ILE A 703 0.90 -4.48 -43.30
CA ILE A 703 -0.51 -4.07 -43.34
C ILE A 703 -0.81 -3.34 -44.66
N PRO A 704 -2.07 -3.17 -45.07
CA PRO A 704 -2.41 -2.45 -46.31
C PRO A 704 -1.84 -1.03 -46.35
N GLY A 705 -1.32 -0.59 -47.51
CA GLY A 705 -0.85 0.78 -47.69
C GLY A 705 -1.94 1.84 -47.46
N ASN A 706 -3.18 1.49 -47.82
CA ASN A 706 -4.39 2.26 -47.53
C ASN A 706 -4.96 1.93 -46.13
N TRP A 707 -4.10 1.83 -45.12
CA TRP A 707 -4.51 1.45 -43.76
C TRP A 707 -5.57 2.38 -43.15
N ARG A 708 -5.69 3.61 -43.66
CA ARG A 708 -6.71 4.58 -43.24
C ARG A 708 -8.15 4.19 -43.60
N ASP A 709 -8.34 3.29 -44.56
CA ASP A 709 -9.66 3.02 -45.16
C ASP A 709 -10.55 2.10 -44.31
N LEU A 710 -9.97 1.25 -43.44
CA LEU A 710 -10.76 0.36 -42.58
C LEU A 710 -11.11 1.06 -41.28
N THR A 711 -12.42 1.12 -40.99
CA THR A 711 -12.95 1.62 -39.72
C THR A 711 -13.58 0.49 -38.91
N ILE A 712 -13.36 0.51 -37.59
CA ILE A 712 -14.01 -0.42 -36.63
C ILE A 712 -14.82 0.37 -35.61
N LYS A 713 -15.67 -0.33 -34.86
CA LYS A 713 -16.41 0.24 -33.73
C LYS A 713 -15.76 -0.23 -32.43
N ARG A 714 -15.38 0.71 -31.58
CA ARG A 714 -14.90 0.44 -30.21
C ARG A 714 -15.86 1.01 -29.18
N ARG A 715 -15.86 0.46 -27.96
CA ARG A 715 -16.63 1.03 -26.86
C ARG A 715 -15.87 2.18 -26.19
N GLY A 716 -16.31 3.40 -26.43
CA GLY A 716 -15.85 4.61 -25.75
C GLY A 716 -16.70 4.97 -24.52
N LYS A 717 -16.44 6.15 -23.95
CA LYS A 717 -17.13 6.63 -22.73
C LYS A 717 -18.62 6.86 -22.93
N ASN A 718 -19.04 7.19 -24.16
CA ASN A 718 -20.41 7.55 -24.51
C ASN A 718 -21.13 6.50 -25.38
N GLY A 719 -20.60 5.27 -25.47
CA GLY A 719 -21.16 4.20 -26.29
C GLY A 719 -20.18 3.68 -27.35
N LEU A 720 -20.69 3.15 -28.46
CA LEU A 720 -19.84 2.70 -29.57
C LEU A 720 -19.40 3.89 -30.43
N GLU A 721 -18.10 4.02 -30.63
CA GLU A 721 -17.45 5.08 -31.42
C GLU A 721 -16.73 4.43 -32.61
N SER A 722 -16.77 5.09 -33.77
CA SER A 722 -16.00 4.66 -34.95
C SER A 722 -14.56 5.19 -34.87
N CYS A 723 -13.58 4.31 -35.09
CA CYS A 723 -12.17 4.68 -35.20
C CYS A 723 -11.48 3.94 -36.36
N ASN A 724 -10.30 4.42 -36.75
CA ASN A 724 -9.47 3.71 -37.73
C ASN A 724 -8.92 2.41 -37.14
N ALA A 725 -9.05 1.31 -37.89
CA ALA A 725 -8.70 -0.02 -37.42
C ALA A 725 -7.20 -0.21 -37.20
N ALA A 726 -6.36 0.33 -38.09
CA ALA A 726 -4.91 0.20 -37.98
C ALA A 726 -4.33 1.07 -36.85
N GLU A 727 -4.85 2.28 -36.64
CA GLU A 727 -4.48 3.12 -35.50
C GLU A 727 -4.85 2.46 -34.18
N GLU A 728 -6.07 1.91 -34.06
CA GLU A 728 -6.47 1.17 -32.86
C GLU A 728 -5.59 -0.07 -32.66
N PHE A 729 -5.31 -0.82 -33.73
CA PHE A 729 -4.46 -1.99 -33.69
C PHE A 729 -3.05 -1.67 -33.19
N PHE A 730 -2.36 -0.69 -33.76
CA PHE A 730 -1.02 -0.29 -33.33
C PHE A 730 -1.02 0.37 -31.95
N TYR A 731 -2.10 1.08 -31.59
CA TYR A 731 -2.28 1.56 -30.22
C TYR A 731 -2.30 0.40 -29.23
N HIS A 732 -3.08 -0.67 -29.50
CA HIS A 732 -3.08 -1.88 -28.68
C HIS A 732 -1.69 -2.53 -28.59
N LEU A 733 -0.96 -2.68 -29.71
CA LEU A 733 0.41 -3.22 -29.70
C LEU A 733 1.34 -2.38 -28.81
N SER A 734 1.26 -1.05 -28.88
CA SER A 734 2.06 -0.12 -28.06
C SER A 734 1.72 -0.14 -26.57
N LYS A 735 0.55 -0.69 -26.20
CA LYS A 735 0.11 -0.85 -24.81
C LYS A 735 0.41 -2.23 -24.25
N THR A 736 1.18 -3.05 -24.97
CA THR A 736 1.69 -4.34 -24.52
C THR A 736 3.19 -4.25 -24.31
N ALA A 737 3.63 -4.45 -23.07
CA ALA A 737 5.04 -4.40 -22.69
C ALA A 737 5.59 -5.77 -22.26
N LEU A 738 6.81 -6.07 -22.66
CA LEU A 738 7.56 -7.26 -22.30
C LEU A 738 8.50 -6.90 -21.15
N VAL A 739 8.12 -7.29 -19.93
CA VAL A 739 8.85 -6.91 -18.73
C VAL A 739 9.61 -8.12 -18.20
N THR A 740 10.90 -7.93 -17.99
CA THR A 740 11.75 -8.85 -17.24
C THR A 740 11.97 -8.28 -15.84
N GLU A 741 11.48 -8.98 -14.82
CA GLU A 741 11.65 -8.58 -13.42
C GLU A 741 12.61 -9.52 -12.72
N TYR A 742 13.60 -8.93 -12.06
CA TYR A 742 14.51 -9.62 -11.18
C TYR A 742 13.98 -9.50 -9.74
N ASP A 743 13.80 -10.62 -9.08
CA ASP A 743 13.45 -10.68 -7.66
C ASP A 743 14.74 -10.75 -6.84
N ASP A 744 15.04 -9.67 -6.11
CA ASP A 744 16.23 -9.56 -5.27
C ASP A 744 16.22 -10.57 -4.09
N GLU A 745 15.06 -10.98 -3.60
CA GLU A 745 14.94 -11.92 -2.46
C GLU A 745 15.10 -13.37 -2.91
N THR A 746 14.52 -13.72 -4.07
CA THR A 746 14.56 -15.10 -4.57
C THR A 746 15.62 -15.35 -5.64
N THR A 747 16.34 -14.31 -6.05
CA THR A 747 17.33 -14.27 -7.16
C THR A 747 16.82 -14.83 -8.48
N LYS A 748 15.50 -14.87 -8.66
CA LYS A 748 14.84 -15.38 -9.85
C LYS A 748 14.46 -14.26 -10.80
N THR A 749 14.73 -14.49 -12.08
CA THR A 749 14.21 -13.66 -13.16
C THR A 749 12.86 -14.20 -13.60
N THR A 750 11.87 -13.33 -13.68
CA THR A 750 10.53 -13.63 -14.20
C THR A 750 10.25 -12.78 -15.42
N HIS A 751 9.71 -13.39 -16.46
CA HIS A 751 9.31 -12.72 -17.69
C HIS A 751 7.80 -12.65 -17.74
N LYS A 752 7.24 -11.46 -17.96
CA LYS A 752 5.80 -11.25 -17.99
C LYS A 752 5.39 -10.26 -19.05
N VAL A 753 4.21 -10.49 -19.62
CA VAL A 753 3.53 -9.53 -20.49
C VAL A 753 2.72 -8.59 -19.60
N CYS A 754 2.94 -7.29 -19.71
CA CYS A 754 2.24 -6.27 -18.94
C CYS A 754 1.41 -5.36 -19.85
N LYS A 755 0.23 -5.00 -19.37
CA LYS A 755 -0.63 -4.01 -20.02
C LYS A 755 -0.26 -2.62 -19.50
N VAL A 756 0.11 -1.71 -20.39
CA VAL A 756 0.44 -0.32 -20.06
C VAL A 756 -0.83 0.52 -20.16
N GLY A 757 -1.01 1.56 -19.34
CA GLY A 757 -2.20 2.40 -19.48
C GLY A 757 -3.38 2.07 -18.58
N GLY A 758 -3.34 0.96 -17.83
CA GLY A 758 -4.58 0.35 -17.32
C GLY A 758 -5.58 -0.01 -18.45
N PHE A 759 -5.08 -0.05 -19.68
CA PHE A 759 -5.82 -0.35 -20.91
C PHE A 759 -5.77 -1.85 -21.16
N ASP A 760 -6.83 -2.42 -21.74
CA ASP A 760 -6.83 -3.83 -22.14
C ASP A 760 -6.59 -3.98 -23.65
N PRO A 761 -5.37 -4.35 -24.10
CA PRO A 761 -5.02 -4.30 -25.51
C PRO A 761 -5.48 -5.56 -26.26
N HIS A 762 -6.79 -5.77 -26.36
CA HIS A 762 -7.41 -6.95 -27.00
C HIS A 762 -6.82 -7.33 -28.38
N LEU A 763 -6.70 -6.37 -29.30
CA LEU A 763 -6.12 -6.61 -30.62
C LEU A 763 -4.64 -7.05 -30.61
N SER A 764 -3.86 -6.68 -29.59
CA SER A 764 -2.48 -7.18 -29.42
C SER A 764 -2.47 -8.66 -29.04
N PHE A 765 -3.37 -9.08 -28.15
CA PHE A 765 -3.53 -10.47 -27.76
C PHE A 765 -4.12 -11.32 -28.89
N ALA A 766 -5.10 -10.77 -29.63
CA ALA A 766 -5.64 -11.40 -30.83
C ALA A 766 -4.55 -11.57 -31.89
N ASN A 767 -3.68 -10.58 -32.11
CA ASN A 767 -2.55 -10.70 -33.04
C ASN A 767 -1.55 -11.78 -32.61
N HIS A 768 -1.19 -11.82 -31.32
CA HIS A 768 -0.35 -12.88 -30.76
C HIS A 768 -0.93 -14.27 -31.02
N LEU A 769 -2.23 -14.47 -30.80
CA LEU A 769 -2.90 -15.73 -31.09
C LEU A 769 -2.93 -16.03 -32.60
N CYS A 770 -3.07 -14.99 -33.44
CA CYS A 770 -2.99 -15.13 -34.89
C CYS A 770 -1.60 -15.63 -35.32
N ASP A 771 -0.54 -15.13 -34.68
CA ASP A 771 0.84 -15.61 -34.92
C ASP A 771 1.06 -17.03 -34.38
N VAL A 772 0.44 -17.42 -33.27
CA VAL A 772 0.45 -18.83 -32.80
C VAL A 772 -0.25 -19.74 -33.81
N ALA A 773 -1.37 -19.30 -34.39
CA ALA A 773 -2.05 -20.01 -35.46
C ALA A 773 -1.19 -20.08 -36.74
N ALA A 774 -0.45 -19.01 -37.08
CA ALA A 774 0.52 -19.01 -38.16
C ALA A 774 1.62 -20.06 -37.95
N MET A 775 2.17 -20.17 -36.73
CA MET A 775 3.20 -21.17 -36.40
C MET A 775 2.74 -22.61 -36.67
N ARG A 776 1.44 -22.91 -36.48
CA ARG A 776 0.88 -24.23 -36.78
C ARG A 776 1.04 -24.62 -38.24
N GLU A 777 0.89 -23.64 -39.13
CA GLU A 777 0.82 -23.86 -40.57
C GLU A 777 2.16 -23.69 -41.27
N THR A 778 3.11 -22.96 -40.66
CA THR A 778 4.41 -22.65 -41.29
C THR A 778 5.63 -23.33 -40.67
N ALA A 779 5.53 -23.93 -39.49
CA ALA A 779 6.70 -24.53 -38.81
C ALA A 779 6.56 -26.06 -38.63
N PRO A 780 7.54 -26.87 -39.08
CA PRO A 780 7.82 -28.16 -38.45
C PRO A 780 8.51 -27.87 -37.10
N THR A 781 7.84 -28.17 -35.99
CA THR A 781 8.34 -28.25 -34.59
C THR A 781 9.83 -27.91 -34.30
N LEU A 782 10.31 -26.68 -34.54
CA LEU A 782 11.41 -26.01 -33.85
C LEU A 782 11.52 -24.57 -34.40
N LEU A 783 11.22 -23.56 -33.58
CA LEU A 783 11.54 -22.16 -33.87
C LEU A 783 12.58 -21.75 -32.84
N ILE A 784 13.83 -21.58 -33.27
CA ILE A 784 14.94 -21.08 -32.47
C ILE A 784 14.71 -19.58 -32.26
N THR A 785 14.66 -19.14 -30.99
CA THR A 785 14.63 -17.73 -30.61
C THR A 785 16.05 -17.13 -30.67
N PRO A 786 16.22 -15.83 -30.94
CA PRO A 786 17.52 -15.17 -30.84
C PRO A 786 18.13 -15.30 -29.44
N ASP A 787 19.45 -15.32 -29.37
CA ASP A 787 20.21 -15.33 -28.12
C ASP A 787 19.92 -14.03 -27.33
N PRO A 788 19.46 -14.13 -26.07
CA PRO A 788 19.05 -12.97 -25.26
C PRO A 788 20.21 -12.04 -24.86
N VAL A 789 21.46 -12.41 -25.12
CA VAL A 789 22.67 -11.62 -24.82
C VAL A 789 23.21 -10.90 -26.06
N THR A 790 23.10 -11.50 -27.24
CA THR A 790 23.78 -10.99 -28.45
C THR A 790 22.85 -10.49 -29.55
N GLY A 791 21.55 -10.85 -29.52
CA GLY A 791 20.58 -10.41 -30.52
C GLY A 791 20.84 -10.95 -31.94
N GLN A 792 21.82 -11.83 -32.15
CA GLN A 792 22.11 -12.42 -33.45
C GLN A 792 21.22 -13.64 -33.74
N MET A 793 20.73 -13.71 -34.98
CA MET A 793 20.03 -14.89 -35.50
C MET A 793 21.06 -15.92 -35.95
N LEU A 794 21.01 -17.13 -35.39
CA LEU A 794 21.72 -18.29 -35.93
C LEU A 794 20.94 -18.80 -37.14
N PHE A 795 21.45 -18.51 -38.34
CA PHE A 795 20.98 -19.10 -39.58
C PHE A 795 21.94 -20.25 -39.94
N ASP A 796 21.53 -21.49 -39.68
CA ASP A 796 22.07 -22.61 -40.44
C ASP A 796 21.08 -22.97 -41.54
N ASP A 797 21.60 -23.10 -42.76
CA ASP A 797 20.88 -23.33 -44.01
C ASP A 797 19.98 -24.57 -43.94
N VAL A 798 18.69 -24.38 -43.67
CA VAL A 798 17.69 -25.44 -43.88
C VAL A 798 17.08 -25.29 -45.28
N PRO A 799 17.20 -26.29 -46.18
CA PRO A 799 16.71 -26.16 -47.55
C PRO A 799 15.18 -26.03 -47.59
N LEU A 800 14.69 -24.98 -48.27
CA LEU A 800 13.28 -24.82 -48.62
C LEU A 800 12.84 -25.97 -49.54
N LEU A 801 12.06 -26.92 -49.04
CA LEU A 801 11.36 -27.91 -49.87
C LEU A 801 10.29 -27.21 -50.71
N ARG A 802 10.32 -27.45 -52.03
CA ARG A 802 9.41 -26.82 -53.00
C ARG A 802 8.00 -27.43 -52.92
N PRO A 803 6.93 -26.67 -53.21
CA PRO A 803 5.56 -27.18 -53.15
C PRO A 803 5.31 -28.15 -54.31
N GLY A 804 5.15 -29.45 -54.02
CA GLY A 804 4.86 -30.45 -55.05
C GLY A 804 4.89 -31.91 -54.58
N GLU A 805 5.51 -32.22 -53.45
CA GLU A 805 5.60 -33.60 -52.95
C GLU A 805 4.56 -33.85 -51.86
N VAL A 806 3.32 -34.11 -52.26
CA VAL A 806 2.30 -34.70 -51.39
C VAL A 806 2.07 -36.14 -51.83
N ALA A 807 2.55 -37.09 -51.03
CA ALA A 807 1.91 -38.38 -50.82
C ALA A 807 2.40 -39.00 -49.49
N LEU A 808 1.49 -39.13 -48.51
CA LEU A 808 1.57 -40.25 -47.54
C LEU A 808 1.22 -41.52 -48.34
N PRO A 809 1.85 -42.71 -48.14
CA PRO A 809 2.02 -43.35 -46.82
C PRO A 809 3.26 -44.27 -46.64
N GLN A 810 3.37 -44.82 -45.43
CA GLN A 810 4.13 -46.01 -45.00
C GLN A 810 5.54 -45.82 -44.41
N VAL A 811 5.66 -46.42 -43.23
CA VAL A 811 6.83 -46.63 -42.36
C VAL A 811 8.11 -46.79 -43.17
N ARG A 812 9.06 -45.86 -43.01
CA ARG A 812 10.45 -46.08 -43.42
C ARG A 812 11.19 -46.81 -42.31
N ASP A 813 11.83 -47.90 -42.71
CA ASP A 813 12.56 -48.88 -41.93
C ASP A 813 13.59 -48.23 -40.99
N THR A 814 13.50 -48.54 -39.69
CA THR A 814 14.36 -48.07 -38.60
C THR A 814 15.85 -48.35 -38.87
N ALA A 815 16.16 -49.32 -39.73
CA ALA A 815 17.53 -49.66 -40.13
C ALA A 815 18.24 -48.55 -40.94
N GLN A 816 17.52 -47.79 -41.79
CA GLN A 816 18.15 -46.72 -42.60
C GLN A 816 18.52 -45.49 -41.76
N VAL A 817 17.74 -45.16 -40.73
CA VAL A 817 18.02 -44.03 -39.83
C VAL A 817 19.23 -44.32 -38.94
N ILE A 818 19.42 -45.58 -38.53
CA ILE A 818 20.58 -46.02 -37.74
C ILE A 818 21.86 -46.00 -38.58
N GLN A 819 21.78 -46.29 -39.89
CA GLN A 819 22.94 -46.23 -40.77
C GLN A 819 23.38 -44.78 -41.04
N MET A 820 22.45 -43.85 -41.27
CA MET A 820 22.77 -42.42 -41.43
C MET A 820 23.44 -41.82 -40.18
N ALA A 821 23.00 -42.19 -38.98
CA ALA A 821 23.61 -41.75 -37.73
C ALA A 821 25.02 -42.35 -37.50
N ARG A 822 25.31 -43.52 -38.08
CA ARG A 822 26.65 -44.15 -38.03
C ARG A 822 27.61 -43.50 -39.04
N ASP A 823 27.10 -43.09 -40.19
CA ASP A 823 27.89 -42.45 -41.24
C ASP A 823 28.27 -41.00 -40.82
N GLU A 824 27.38 -40.26 -40.14
CA GLU A 824 27.70 -38.95 -39.52
C GLU A 824 28.74 -39.03 -38.39
N GLN A 825 28.75 -40.11 -37.60
CA GLN A 825 29.78 -40.34 -36.57
C GLN A 825 31.17 -40.65 -37.16
N ALA A 826 31.25 -41.08 -38.42
CA ALA A 826 32.52 -41.36 -39.09
C ALA A 826 33.16 -40.10 -39.70
N GLU A 827 32.37 -39.08 -40.07
CA GLU A 827 32.85 -37.83 -40.67
C GLU A 827 33.30 -36.77 -39.65
N HIS A 828 32.89 -36.86 -38.39
CA HIS A 828 33.24 -35.88 -37.35
C HIS A 828 33.98 -36.54 -36.18
N GLY A 829 35.32 -36.53 -36.26
CA GLY A 829 36.24 -37.19 -35.33
C GLY A 829 35.90 -37.04 -33.84
N ALA A 830 36.02 -38.15 -33.11
CA ALA A 830 35.62 -38.32 -31.71
C ALA A 830 36.33 -37.35 -30.73
N TYR A 831 35.55 -36.58 -29.96
CA TYR A 831 36.02 -35.78 -28.84
C TYR A 831 36.25 -36.65 -27.59
N THR A 832 37.42 -36.51 -26.97
CA THR A 832 37.87 -37.24 -25.77
C THR A 832 37.45 -36.55 -24.47
N CYS A 833 36.86 -37.29 -23.52
CA CYS A 833 36.61 -36.83 -22.15
C CYS A 833 37.76 -37.29 -21.22
N GLY A 834 38.68 -36.39 -20.89
CA GLY A 834 39.94 -36.69 -20.17
C GLY A 834 39.83 -37.02 -18.68
N SER A 835 38.65 -37.37 -18.14
CA SER A 835 38.51 -37.66 -16.69
C SER A 835 37.48 -38.76 -16.35
N CYS A 836 37.06 -39.56 -17.33
CA CYS A 836 36.13 -40.66 -17.11
C CYS A 836 36.85 -41.92 -16.59
N ARG A 837 36.40 -42.44 -15.44
CA ARG A 837 36.94 -43.64 -14.75
C ARG A 837 36.73 -44.95 -15.52
N HIS A 838 35.98 -44.91 -16.62
CA HIS A 838 35.62 -46.06 -17.45
C HIS A 838 36.29 -46.02 -18.83
N CYS A 839 37.23 -45.11 -19.04
CA CYS A 839 38.05 -45.04 -20.24
C CYS A 839 39.37 -45.78 -20.00
N GLN A 840 39.65 -46.86 -20.75
CA GLN A 840 40.97 -47.48 -20.77
C GLN A 840 41.73 -47.13 -22.07
N PRO A 841 43.08 -47.12 -22.05
CA PRO A 841 43.88 -46.86 -23.24
C PRO A 841 43.86 -48.06 -24.20
N HIS A 842 43.51 -47.82 -25.47
CA HIS A 842 43.77 -48.76 -26.55
C HIS A 842 45.18 -48.49 -27.14
N PRO A 843 45.95 -49.51 -27.54
CA PRO A 843 47.32 -49.35 -28.05
C PRO A 843 47.48 -48.49 -29.33
N ASN A 844 46.37 -48.04 -29.94
CA ASN A 844 46.37 -47.22 -31.15
C ASN A 844 45.97 -45.75 -30.89
N GLY A 845 45.97 -45.30 -29.62
CA GLY A 845 45.81 -43.88 -29.27
C GLY A 845 44.38 -43.34 -29.21
N HIS A 846 43.35 -44.17 -29.43
CA HIS A 846 41.94 -43.80 -29.25
C HIS A 846 41.35 -44.41 -27.97
N HIS A 847 40.58 -43.64 -27.22
CA HIS A 847 39.90 -44.05 -25.99
C HIS A 847 38.39 -44.19 -26.23
N PHE A 848 37.77 -45.28 -25.78
CA PHE A 848 36.32 -45.52 -25.91
C PHE A 848 35.64 -45.77 -24.54
N CYS A 849 34.38 -45.35 -24.40
CA CYS A 849 33.54 -45.57 -23.22
C CYS A 849 32.79 -46.91 -23.34
N GLN A 850 32.85 -47.79 -22.33
CA GLN A 850 32.28 -49.14 -22.39
C GLN A 850 30.79 -49.25 -21.97
N LEU A 851 30.08 -48.15 -21.72
CA LEU A 851 28.68 -48.23 -21.31
C LEU A 851 27.77 -48.49 -22.53
N ASP A 852 27.03 -49.59 -22.47
CA ASP A 852 26.00 -49.96 -23.45
C ASP A 852 24.89 -48.88 -23.50
N PRO A 853 24.58 -48.30 -24.67
CA PRO A 853 23.57 -47.25 -24.83
C PRO A 853 22.16 -47.67 -24.39
N THR A 854 21.89 -48.97 -24.25
CA THR A 854 20.57 -49.51 -23.93
C THR A 854 20.20 -49.48 -22.44
N GLN A 855 21.11 -49.08 -21.55
CA GLN A 855 20.87 -49.01 -20.09
C GLN A 855 20.79 -47.59 -19.50
N PHE A 856 20.36 -46.59 -20.27
CA PHE A 856 20.09 -45.25 -19.72
C PHE A 856 18.79 -45.23 -18.90
N ARG A 857 18.89 -45.45 -17.58
CA ARG A 857 17.92 -44.96 -16.59
C ARG A 857 18.57 -43.80 -15.83
N VAL A 858 18.18 -42.57 -16.16
CA VAL A 858 18.67 -41.38 -15.44
C VAL A 858 17.94 -41.27 -14.10
N ASN A 859 18.66 -41.52 -13.01
CA ASN A 859 18.23 -41.12 -11.67
C ASN A 859 18.72 -39.69 -11.39
N ARG A 860 17.94 -38.91 -10.64
CA ARG A 860 18.01 -37.43 -10.54
C ARG A 860 19.25 -36.87 -9.82
N LYS A 861 20.33 -37.65 -9.63
CA LYS A 861 21.49 -37.29 -8.80
C LYS A 861 22.88 -37.39 -9.47
N ASP A 862 23.02 -37.80 -10.72
CA ASP A 862 24.33 -37.90 -11.39
C ASP A 862 24.54 -36.82 -12.48
N TYR A 863 24.81 -35.59 -12.04
CA TYR A 863 24.95 -34.39 -12.91
C TYR A 863 26.33 -34.21 -13.59
N ARG A 864 27.23 -35.20 -13.57
CA ARG A 864 28.62 -35.02 -14.06
C ARG A 864 28.93 -35.55 -15.46
N CYS A 865 27.94 -36.06 -16.21
CA CYS A 865 28.16 -36.61 -17.57
C CYS A 865 27.64 -35.72 -18.72
N LEU A 866 27.14 -34.51 -18.45
CA LEU A 866 26.53 -33.64 -19.47
C LEU A 866 27.27 -32.31 -19.73
N GLU A 867 28.37 -32.03 -19.05
CA GLU A 867 29.10 -30.74 -19.18
C GLU A 867 29.95 -30.58 -20.46
N GLY A 868 29.87 -31.50 -21.42
CA GLY A 868 30.60 -31.41 -22.70
C GLY A 868 29.80 -30.88 -23.89
N TYR A 869 28.47 -30.69 -23.76
CA TYR A 869 27.59 -30.34 -24.88
C TYR A 869 27.16 -28.87 -24.95
N SER A 870 27.69 -28.01 -24.07
CA SER A 870 27.39 -26.57 -24.09
C SER A 870 28.64 -25.76 -24.46
N ALA A 871 29.17 -25.95 -25.67
CA ALA A 871 30.03 -24.99 -26.34
C ALA A 871 30.24 -25.39 -27.81
N LYS A 872 29.22 -25.17 -28.64
CA LYS A 872 29.30 -24.62 -30.01
C LYS A 872 27.91 -24.52 -30.60
#